data_AF-A0A7X2N0B3-F1
#
_entry.id   AF-A0A7X2N0B3-F1
#
_cell.length_a   1.000
_cell.length_b   1.000
_cell.length_c   1.000
_cell.angle_alpha   90.00
_cell.angle_beta   90.00
_cell.angle_gamma   90.00
#
_symmetry.space_group_name_H-M   'P 1'
#
loop_
_entity.id
_entity.type
_entity.pdbx_description
1 polymer ?
#
loop_
_entity_poly.entity_id
_entity_poly.type
_entity_poly.pdbx_seq_one_letter_code
_entity_poly.pdbx_strand_id
1 'polypeptide(L)'
;MYVYSKMNFLRNNEKMKYLKQILSLVIIIFICTSMISVKAYENTNNIQSSQGNADFLAESTFFDYYGKYQTSDTSDDRDNDHYSFEKFNSKISKYAKENKILYPLYFGDFNGAAGDSNHPEYNRDYGQPLYYNGKTNAYRFYWAINRANRNDNYSASIQGIVNDTLDEDGDILQKTDNGTIKMMYFNKDIIQGDVGNTVTDMKFPFKRRIKDGTNSMYYMFSSGKSGYKSNRNNITDIVSINRNTNHLDYWFDVNDNYSEIVRDMNGVNGWGTGRNEPGFFPFNTGADDSDVSKLHYGFGTKVEIPFLLNQDGMTTDVNGNKIPLQFNFKGDDDVWVFIDGKLVLDMGGDHSQTTGNINFKDKKATVDHAVQGSLKSDNLYQPTYTSVKNLSFSSDSFDNTGRYDENKPHMLTLFYMQRGMVESNLYIDFNFQPMKNKSLLEKQVDSSGVNKFLQSKTDEIAKNIDFRFNVYKNSRQQSYLKYLLTANEITKENIMDGNVVTLKDKYVAEFDEVFNKNDNVQIKEIEDKRFSTKWSVRNLTDNINLFSGNGVVTNQFTIKENATHYTSSIYHVKFINSIQKGNIRITKELSDKNVTDDVFRFRIDINSILGVDLDKPINYSGKYYVNGIEKNTSVYDGNYVIEIKVGETAEIRGIPLQSKFTITELDKDGYEVDNVNNNGTIEDGKSSITGFVENDENKIVYTNKLLKGRIEITKVDTDDTSKMLKGAEFKIEKINPDTKEKDESFNVKNSVTEDNGKAVFDNLLYGYYRITEVKSPEGYNLLNNPIEVNINKNNNGIVKITVQNSSKIQLPYTGAGGIKIFMLGSVIFIATAVSIYILWCKRKIKMRK
;
A
#
# COMPACT_ATOMS: atom_id res chain seq x y z
N MET A 1 39.49 -12.09 -31.99
CA MET A 1 40.95 -11.77 -32.08
C MET A 1 41.65 -11.71 -30.73
N TYR A 2 41.20 -10.90 -29.76
CA TYR A 2 41.82 -10.78 -28.43
C TYR A 2 41.95 -12.12 -27.64
N VAL A 3 40.95 -13.00 -27.77
CA VAL A 3 40.91 -14.32 -27.11
C VAL A 3 41.96 -15.30 -27.67
N TYR A 4 42.25 -15.21 -28.97
CA TYR A 4 43.15 -16.14 -29.67
C TYR A 4 44.61 -15.95 -29.23
N SER A 5 45.00 -14.71 -28.92
CA SER A 5 46.34 -14.37 -28.39
C SER A 5 46.57 -14.95 -26.98
N LYS A 6 45.53 -15.02 -26.14
CA LYS A 6 45.64 -15.43 -24.74
C LYS A 6 45.62 -16.95 -24.53
N MET A 7 45.05 -17.71 -25.48
CA MET A 7 44.97 -19.17 -25.42
C MET A 7 46.30 -19.89 -25.63
N ASN A 8 47.29 -19.27 -26.27
CA ASN A 8 48.59 -19.92 -26.55
C ASN A 8 49.47 -20.15 -25.31
N PHE A 9 49.12 -19.58 -24.15
CA PHE A 9 49.93 -19.65 -22.92
C PHE A 9 49.31 -20.51 -21.79
N LEU A 10 48.17 -21.17 -22.01
CA LEU A 10 47.45 -21.93 -20.98
C LEU A 10 47.66 -23.45 -21.11
N ARG A 11 47.80 -24.17 -19.98
CA ARG A 11 47.84 -25.65 -19.95
C ARG A 11 46.47 -26.23 -20.32
N ASN A 12 46.43 -27.45 -20.87
CA ASN A 12 45.24 -28.05 -21.49
C ASN A 12 43.98 -28.05 -20.60
N ASN A 13 44.11 -28.24 -19.28
CA ASN A 13 42.96 -28.23 -18.36
C ASN A 13 42.37 -26.83 -18.14
N GLU A 14 43.19 -25.78 -18.21
CA GLU A 14 42.73 -24.39 -18.11
C GLU A 14 42.10 -23.90 -19.42
N LYS A 15 42.60 -24.38 -20.57
CA LYS A 15 42.00 -24.14 -21.89
C LYS A 15 40.55 -24.65 -21.94
N MET A 16 40.28 -25.84 -21.40
CA MET A 16 38.92 -26.41 -21.34
C MET A 16 37.96 -25.60 -20.46
N LYS A 17 38.45 -25.06 -19.34
CA LYS A 17 37.65 -24.19 -18.46
C LYS A 17 37.35 -22.84 -19.11
N TYR A 18 38.34 -22.25 -19.79
CA TYR A 18 38.17 -21.02 -20.55
C TYR A 18 37.24 -21.20 -21.76
N LEU A 19 37.34 -22.34 -22.47
CA LEU A 19 36.43 -22.66 -23.58
C LEU A 19 34.98 -22.77 -23.10
N LYS A 20 34.72 -23.41 -21.95
CA LYS A 20 33.36 -23.51 -21.40
C LYS A 20 32.79 -22.16 -20.99
N GLN A 21 33.61 -21.26 -20.44
CA GLN A 21 33.18 -19.90 -20.11
C GLN A 21 32.90 -19.07 -21.36
N ILE A 22 33.72 -19.18 -22.41
CA ILE A 22 33.47 -18.53 -23.70
C ILE A 22 32.22 -19.10 -24.36
N LEU A 23 32.01 -20.41 -24.32
CA LEU A 23 30.81 -21.04 -24.86
C LEU A 23 29.55 -20.56 -24.12
N SER A 24 29.63 -20.41 -22.79
CA SER A 24 28.53 -19.86 -21.99
C SER A 24 28.26 -18.39 -22.32
N LEU A 25 29.30 -17.57 -22.52
CA LEU A 25 29.15 -16.17 -22.89
C LEU A 25 28.61 -16.01 -24.32
N VAL A 26 29.02 -16.87 -25.25
CA VAL A 26 28.50 -16.93 -26.62
C VAL A 26 27.06 -17.37 -26.62
N ILE A 27 26.66 -18.36 -25.80
CA ILE A 27 25.26 -18.77 -25.63
C ILE A 27 24.43 -17.62 -25.04
N ILE A 28 24.92 -16.89 -24.04
CA ILE A 28 24.22 -15.72 -23.47
C ILE A 28 24.09 -14.62 -24.52
N ILE A 29 25.13 -14.34 -25.30
CA ILE A 29 25.06 -13.35 -26.40
C ILE A 29 24.10 -13.83 -27.48
N PHE A 30 24.06 -15.13 -27.81
CA PHE A 30 23.14 -15.71 -28.78
C PHE A 30 21.68 -15.71 -28.28
N ILE A 31 21.44 -15.86 -26.98
CA ILE A 31 20.12 -15.72 -26.33
C ILE A 31 19.70 -14.25 -26.31
N CYS A 32 20.60 -13.33 -26.00
CA CYS A 32 20.32 -11.89 -26.03
C CYS A 32 20.08 -11.39 -27.46
N THR A 33 20.87 -11.82 -28.45
CA THR A 33 20.66 -11.44 -29.86
C THR A 33 19.46 -12.15 -30.45
N SER A 34 19.13 -13.40 -30.08
CA SER A 34 17.89 -14.05 -30.50
C SER A 34 16.65 -13.44 -29.82
N MET A 35 16.72 -12.93 -28.60
CA MET A 35 15.63 -12.16 -27.98
C MET A 35 15.46 -10.77 -28.61
N ILE A 36 16.55 -10.13 -29.06
CA ILE A 36 16.50 -8.88 -29.83
C ILE A 36 16.00 -9.14 -31.25
N SER A 37 16.38 -10.26 -31.87
CA SER A 37 15.95 -10.66 -33.21
C SER A 37 14.53 -11.23 -33.23
N VAL A 38 14.03 -11.89 -32.17
CA VAL A 38 12.62 -12.29 -32.06
C VAL A 38 11.74 -11.06 -31.84
N LYS A 39 12.20 -10.06 -31.07
CA LYS A 39 11.57 -8.73 -31.01
C LYS A 39 11.63 -7.94 -32.32
N ALA A 40 12.58 -8.23 -33.22
CA ALA A 40 12.69 -7.59 -34.53
C ALA A 40 12.04 -8.38 -35.69
N TYR A 41 11.88 -9.70 -35.54
CA TYR A 41 11.36 -10.60 -36.58
C TYR A 41 9.86 -10.90 -36.42
N GLU A 42 9.31 -10.86 -35.20
CA GLU A 42 7.84 -10.81 -35.02
C GLU A 42 7.23 -9.47 -35.48
N ASN A 43 8.08 -8.49 -35.79
CA ASN A 43 7.68 -7.15 -36.23
C ASN A 43 7.72 -6.96 -37.76
N THR A 44 7.95 -8.00 -38.58
CA THR A 44 8.08 -7.80 -40.05
C THR A 44 7.39 -8.80 -40.97
N ASN A 45 6.69 -9.84 -40.52
CA ASN A 45 5.89 -10.67 -41.44
C ASN A 45 4.60 -11.22 -40.81
N ASN A 46 3.57 -10.37 -40.78
CA ASN A 46 2.19 -10.77 -41.00
C ASN A 46 1.51 -9.69 -41.84
N ILE A 47 1.82 -9.69 -43.14
CA ILE A 47 1.00 -8.98 -44.13
C ILE A 47 -0.23 -9.86 -44.39
N GLN A 48 -1.26 -9.68 -43.57
CA GLN A 48 -2.66 -9.67 -44.00
C GLN A 48 -3.53 -8.90 -42.97
N SER A 49 -4.09 -7.80 -43.47
CA SER A 49 -5.08 -6.84 -42.94
C SER A 49 -4.78 -6.05 -41.66
N SER A 50 -4.45 -4.77 -41.89
CA SER A 50 -4.43 -3.62 -40.98
C SER A 50 -5.70 -3.50 -40.12
N GLN A 51 -5.62 -3.67 -38.81
CA GLN A 51 -6.53 -3.12 -37.78
C GLN A 51 -5.64 -2.79 -36.57
N GLY A 52 -5.44 -1.51 -36.26
CA GLY A 52 -4.68 -1.10 -35.08
C GLY A 52 -5.60 -1.12 -33.86
N ASN A 53 -5.25 -1.84 -32.78
CA ASN A 53 -6.07 -1.88 -31.56
C ASN A 53 -6.04 -0.53 -30.82
N ALA A 54 -7.19 -0.01 -30.40
CA ALA A 54 -7.33 1.17 -29.55
C ALA A 54 -6.78 0.91 -28.14
N ASP A 55 -6.23 1.93 -27.47
CA ASP A 55 -5.77 1.81 -26.09
C ASP A 55 -6.82 2.31 -25.08
N PHE A 56 -7.79 3.11 -25.54
CA PHE A 56 -8.96 3.51 -24.78
C PHE A 56 -10.17 3.61 -25.72
N LEU A 57 -11.33 3.22 -25.21
CA LEU A 57 -12.60 3.21 -25.92
C LEU A 57 -13.60 4.01 -25.08
N ALA A 58 -13.99 5.19 -25.55
CA ALA A 58 -14.97 6.04 -24.90
C ALA A 58 -16.39 5.67 -25.32
N GLU A 59 -17.37 5.91 -24.47
CA GLU A 59 -18.77 5.76 -24.89
C GLU A 59 -19.10 6.80 -25.93
N SER A 60 -19.89 6.40 -26.91
CA SER A 60 -20.33 7.32 -27.95
C SER A 60 -21.70 6.98 -28.50
N THR A 61 -22.38 8.03 -28.93
CA THR A 61 -23.62 7.94 -29.70
C THR A 61 -23.44 8.76 -30.96
N PHE A 62 -23.76 8.16 -32.11
CA PHE A 62 -23.70 8.83 -33.41
C PHE A 62 -25.11 9.13 -33.90
N PHE A 63 -25.28 10.32 -34.48
CA PHE A 63 -26.53 10.83 -35.01
C PHE A 63 -26.34 11.04 -36.51
N ASP A 64 -26.92 10.15 -37.30
CA ASP A 64 -26.96 10.21 -38.76
C ASP A 64 -28.17 11.03 -39.16
N TYR A 65 -27.99 12.19 -39.78
CA TYR A 65 -29.13 12.96 -40.28
C TYR A 65 -29.43 12.47 -41.70
N TYR A 66 -30.51 11.68 -41.84
CA TYR A 66 -30.94 11.03 -43.09
C TYR A 66 -31.22 12.07 -44.18
N GLY A 67 -30.20 12.45 -44.93
CA GLY A 67 -30.36 13.10 -46.22
C GLY A 67 -30.74 12.04 -47.24
N LYS A 68 -31.98 11.51 -47.24
CA LYS A 68 -32.43 10.45 -48.19
C LYS A 68 -32.31 10.83 -49.70
N TYR A 69 -31.66 11.94 -50.04
CA TYR A 69 -31.25 12.36 -51.37
C TYR A 69 -29.84 12.99 -51.42
N GLN A 70 -28.89 12.56 -50.57
CA GLN A 70 -27.48 12.96 -50.74
C GLN A 70 -26.86 12.44 -52.05
N THR A 71 -27.55 11.54 -52.78
CA THR A 71 -28.00 11.70 -54.19
C THR A 71 -28.62 10.37 -54.61
N SER A 72 -29.92 10.35 -54.89
CA SER A 72 -30.53 9.16 -55.51
C SER A 72 -31.60 9.58 -56.49
N ASP A 73 -31.18 10.04 -57.66
CA ASP A 73 -31.72 9.48 -58.89
C ASP A 73 -30.76 9.67 -60.07
N THR A 74 -30.63 8.59 -60.83
CA THR A 74 -29.85 8.44 -62.04
C THR A 74 -30.50 9.20 -63.21
N SER A 75 -30.34 10.53 -63.31
CA SER A 75 -30.43 11.27 -64.58
C SER A 75 -30.20 12.77 -64.38
N ASP A 76 -29.12 13.27 -64.98
CA ASP A 76 -28.96 14.62 -65.55
C ASP A 76 -29.05 15.90 -64.70
N ASP A 77 -29.15 15.85 -63.37
CA ASP A 77 -29.29 17.10 -62.58
C ASP A 77 -28.09 17.36 -61.65
N ARG A 78 -26.95 17.70 -62.24
CA ARG A 78 -25.77 18.24 -61.50
C ARG A 78 -25.97 19.68 -61.00
N ASP A 79 -27.15 20.26 -61.22
CA ASP A 79 -27.48 21.64 -60.83
C ASP A 79 -28.23 21.74 -59.49
N ASN A 80 -28.47 20.62 -58.78
CA ASN A 80 -29.32 20.56 -57.57
C ASN A 80 -28.59 20.16 -56.27
N ASP A 81 -27.28 20.40 -56.14
CA ASP A 81 -26.51 20.22 -54.89
C ASP A 81 -27.03 21.04 -53.69
N HIS A 82 -27.98 21.96 -53.93
CA HIS A 82 -28.53 22.90 -52.97
C HIS A 82 -29.63 22.34 -52.03
N TYR A 83 -30.09 21.09 -52.21
CA TYR A 83 -31.28 20.56 -51.52
C TYR A 83 -31.05 19.34 -50.61
N SER A 84 -29.81 18.87 -50.42
CA SER A 84 -29.48 17.62 -49.69
C SER A 84 -30.01 17.54 -48.25
N PHE A 85 -30.25 18.68 -47.60
CA PHE A 85 -30.80 18.79 -46.24
C PHE A 85 -32.16 19.47 -46.17
N GLU A 86 -32.86 19.70 -47.28
CA GLU A 86 -34.12 20.48 -47.30
C GLU A 86 -35.16 19.94 -46.30
N LYS A 87 -35.41 18.62 -46.30
CA LYS A 87 -36.37 17.99 -45.37
C LYS A 87 -35.94 18.12 -43.91
N PHE A 88 -34.64 17.97 -43.65
CA PHE A 88 -34.09 18.11 -42.30
C PHE A 88 -34.19 19.56 -41.82
N ASN A 89 -33.77 20.53 -42.65
CA ASN A 89 -33.87 21.97 -42.39
C ASN A 89 -35.31 22.43 -42.22
N SER A 90 -36.26 21.88 -42.98
CA SER A 90 -37.68 22.17 -42.82
C SER A 90 -38.19 21.71 -41.44
N LYS A 91 -37.79 20.52 -41.00
CA LYS A 91 -38.12 20.01 -39.65
C LYS A 91 -37.46 20.84 -38.56
N ILE A 92 -36.19 21.22 -38.73
CA ILE A 92 -35.48 22.13 -37.82
C ILE A 92 -36.21 23.47 -37.73
N SER A 93 -36.59 24.05 -38.87
CA SER A 93 -37.28 25.35 -38.93
C SER A 93 -38.62 25.30 -38.21
N LYS A 94 -39.42 24.25 -38.44
CA LYS A 94 -40.68 24.02 -37.74
C LYS A 94 -40.47 23.85 -36.25
N TYR A 95 -39.55 22.97 -35.83
CA TYR A 95 -39.23 22.73 -34.43
C TYR A 95 -38.74 24.00 -33.73
N ALA A 96 -37.85 24.76 -34.38
CA ALA A 96 -37.33 26.02 -33.87
C ALA A 96 -38.41 27.09 -33.72
N LYS A 97 -39.36 27.18 -34.67
CA LYS A 97 -40.49 28.10 -34.61
C LYS A 97 -41.47 27.75 -33.50
N GLU A 98 -41.85 26.47 -33.39
CA GLU A 98 -42.78 25.98 -32.36
C GLU A 98 -42.21 26.18 -30.96
N ASN A 99 -40.90 25.97 -30.78
CA ASN A 99 -40.22 26.07 -29.49
C ASN A 99 -39.52 27.43 -29.27
N LYS A 100 -39.66 28.39 -30.19
CA LYS A 100 -39.05 29.73 -30.11
C LYS A 100 -37.54 29.70 -29.82
N ILE A 101 -36.81 28.83 -30.52
CA ILE A 101 -35.35 28.71 -30.38
C ILE A 101 -34.68 30.00 -30.90
N LEU A 102 -33.73 30.53 -30.12
CA LEU A 102 -33.10 31.81 -30.43
C LEU A 102 -32.14 31.74 -31.62
N TYR A 103 -31.32 30.68 -31.70
CA TYR A 103 -30.25 30.51 -32.70
C TYR A 103 -30.23 29.08 -33.27
N PRO A 104 -31.25 28.70 -34.07
CA PRO A 104 -31.26 27.39 -34.72
C PRO A 104 -30.11 27.23 -35.74
N LEU A 105 -29.60 25.99 -35.83
CA LEU A 105 -28.47 25.59 -36.67
C LEU A 105 -28.98 24.79 -37.87
N TYR A 106 -28.68 25.22 -39.08
CA TYR A 106 -29.15 24.56 -40.29
C TYR A 106 -27.97 23.99 -41.10
N PHE A 107 -28.28 23.04 -41.98
CA PHE A 107 -27.32 22.25 -42.75
C PHE A 107 -27.32 22.66 -44.24
N GLY A 108 -26.17 22.59 -44.92
CA GLY A 108 -26.06 22.82 -46.37
C GLY A 108 -25.79 24.27 -46.83
N ASP A 109 -25.60 24.47 -48.15
CA ASP A 109 -25.35 25.80 -48.76
C ASP A 109 -26.67 26.52 -49.07
N PHE A 110 -26.99 27.54 -48.26
CA PHE A 110 -28.13 28.43 -48.49
C PHE A 110 -27.82 29.43 -49.61
N ASN A 111 -27.82 28.99 -50.87
CA ASN A 111 -27.85 29.93 -51.99
C ASN A 111 -29.25 30.55 -52.11
N GLY A 112 -29.34 31.88 -51.96
CA GLY A 112 -30.56 32.62 -52.33
C GLY A 112 -30.98 33.82 -51.48
N ALA A 113 -30.21 34.30 -50.49
CA ALA A 113 -30.71 35.37 -49.61
C ALA A 113 -30.16 36.79 -49.84
N ALA A 114 -29.20 37.02 -50.74
CA ALA A 114 -28.80 38.38 -51.07
C ALA A 114 -28.08 38.51 -52.42
N GLY A 115 -28.79 39.03 -53.42
CA GLY A 115 -28.16 39.77 -54.51
C GLY A 115 -28.10 39.10 -55.88
N ASP A 116 -28.59 37.88 -56.06
CA ASP A 116 -28.78 37.34 -57.41
C ASP A 116 -30.14 37.78 -57.96
N SER A 117 -30.11 38.58 -59.02
CA SER A 117 -31.29 39.15 -59.67
C SER A 117 -32.00 38.16 -60.60
N ASN A 118 -31.45 36.95 -60.76
CA ASN A 118 -31.93 35.96 -61.74
C ASN A 118 -32.55 34.69 -61.14
N HIS A 119 -32.70 34.57 -59.81
CA HIS A 119 -33.52 33.51 -59.22
C HIS A 119 -34.84 34.08 -58.68
N PRO A 120 -35.92 34.04 -59.48
CA PRO A 120 -37.22 34.54 -59.06
C PRO A 120 -37.79 33.67 -57.94
N GLU A 121 -38.45 34.34 -57.00
CA GLU A 121 -39.41 33.89 -55.99
C GLU A 121 -40.12 32.53 -56.20
N TYR A 122 -39.39 31.40 -56.21
CA TYR A 122 -39.95 30.06 -56.28
C TYR A 122 -39.62 29.27 -55.02
N ASN A 123 -40.28 29.59 -53.91
CA ASN A 123 -41.17 28.65 -53.20
C ASN A 123 -41.79 29.31 -51.96
N ARG A 124 -42.91 30.02 -52.14
CA ARG A 124 -43.66 30.62 -51.01
C ARG A 124 -44.32 29.57 -50.09
N ASP A 125 -44.36 28.29 -50.48
CA ASP A 125 -44.94 27.20 -49.69
C ASP A 125 -43.92 26.27 -49.00
N TYR A 126 -42.62 26.35 -49.32
CA TYR A 126 -41.61 25.39 -48.83
C TYR A 126 -40.37 26.02 -48.17
N GLY A 127 -40.35 27.35 -48.02
CA GLY A 127 -39.30 28.06 -47.32
C GLY A 127 -39.81 29.42 -46.88
N GLN A 128 -40.51 29.47 -45.75
CA GLN A 128 -40.67 30.75 -45.05
C GLN A 128 -39.25 31.28 -44.78
N PRO A 129 -38.99 32.58 -44.99
CA PRO A 129 -37.70 33.16 -44.62
C PRO A 129 -37.42 32.81 -43.17
N LEU A 130 -36.21 32.27 -42.95
CA LEU A 130 -35.62 31.90 -41.67
C LEU A 130 -36.20 32.78 -40.55
N TYR A 131 -37.08 32.20 -39.74
CA TYR A 131 -37.97 32.95 -38.87
C TYR A 131 -37.16 33.60 -37.74
N TYR A 132 -36.74 34.85 -37.93
CA TYR A 132 -36.27 35.72 -36.85
C TYR A 132 -37.27 36.86 -36.65
N ASN A 133 -38.28 36.60 -35.81
CA ASN A 133 -39.14 37.60 -35.16
C ASN A 133 -39.63 38.76 -36.04
N GLY A 134 -40.11 38.47 -37.26
CA GLY A 134 -40.87 39.43 -38.08
C GLY A 134 -40.13 40.71 -38.50
N LYS A 135 -38.80 40.74 -38.49
CA LYS A 135 -38.02 41.90 -38.99
C LYS A 135 -37.39 41.58 -40.33
N THR A 136 -37.82 42.29 -41.37
CA THR A 136 -37.39 42.18 -42.78
C THR A 136 -35.95 42.62 -43.07
N ASN A 137 -35.10 42.82 -42.04
CA ASN A 137 -33.68 43.04 -42.19
C ASN A 137 -32.94 41.86 -41.55
N ALA A 138 -32.60 40.86 -42.36
CA ALA A 138 -31.79 39.73 -41.94
C ALA A 138 -30.42 40.23 -41.45
N TYR A 139 -30.20 40.16 -40.14
CA TYR A 139 -28.92 40.46 -39.52
C TYR A 139 -27.85 39.52 -40.11
N ARG A 140 -26.77 40.10 -40.66
CA ARG A 140 -25.74 39.35 -41.39
C ARG A 140 -24.94 38.39 -40.50
N PHE A 141 -25.06 38.45 -39.17
CA PHE A 141 -24.45 37.50 -38.22
C PHE A 141 -25.10 36.11 -38.23
N TYR A 142 -26.37 36.01 -38.61
CA TYR A 142 -27.01 34.72 -38.88
C TYR A 142 -26.25 33.94 -39.97
N TRP A 143 -25.56 34.65 -40.87
CA TRP A 143 -24.75 34.02 -41.92
C TRP A 143 -23.50 33.36 -41.36
N ALA A 144 -22.90 33.89 -40.28
CA ALA A 144 -21.74 33.25 -39.64
C ALA A 144 -22.13 32.02 -38.80
N ILE A 145 -23.40 31.90 -38.39
CA ILE A 145 -23.91 30.71 -37.69
C ILE A 145 -24.27 29.58 -38.68
N ASN A 146 -24.70 29.93 -39.91
CA ASN A 146 -25.43 29.00 -40.80
C ASN A 146 -25.05 28.99 -42.29
N ARG A 147 -24.18 29.88 -42.82
CA ARG A 147 -23.88 29.93 -44.26
C ARG A 147 -22.40 29.82 -44.60
N ALA A 148 -22.13 28.73 -45.32
CA ALA A 148 -20.95 28.44 -46.10
C ALA A 148 -20.86 29.30 -47.40
N ASN A 149 -19.71 29.94 -47.69
CA ASN A 149 -19.25 30.61 -48.95
C ASN A 149 -19.57 32.10 -49.25
N ARG A 150 -18.64 32.95 -49.78
CA ARG A 150 -17.61 32.76 -50.84
C ARG A 150 -16.31 33.60 -50.72
N ASN A 151 -16.02 34.22 -49.56
CA ASN A 151 -14.85 35.10 -49.38
C ASN A 151 -14.14 34.83 -48.04
N ASP A 152 -13.23 33.85 -48.01
CA ASP A 152 -12.02 33.62 -47.19
C ASP A 152 -11.83 34.23 -45.77
N ASN A 153 -12.86 34.66 -45.04
CA ASN A 153 -12.68 35.39 -43.77
C ASN A 153 -13.54 34.89 -42.59
N TYR A 154 -13.97 33.62 -42.60
CA TYR A 154 -14.69 33.02 -41.47
C TYR A 154 -13.73 32.16 -40.64
N SER A 155 -12.88 32.78 -39.82
CA SER A 155 -11.84 32.08 -39.07
C SER A 155 -12.11 31.90 -37.59
N ALA A 156 -13.37 32.07 -37.15
CA ALA A 156 -13.66 32.21 -35.73
C ALA A 156 -14.92 31.52 -35.25
N SER A 157 -14.80 30.83 -34.12
CA SER A 157 -15.93 30.15 -33.48
C SER A 157 -16.85 31.11 -32.73
N ILE A 158 -18.12 30.73 -32.67
CA ILE A 158 -19.22 31.47 -32.07
C ILE A 158 -19.63 30.79 -30.76
N GLN A 159 -19.75 31.59 -29.70
CA GLN A 159 -20.12 31.12 -28.37
C GLN A 159 -21.53 31.58 -27.99
N GLY A 160 -22.21 30.82 -27.14
CA GLY A 160 -23.50 31.15 -26.55
C GLY A 160 -24.71 30.58 -27.30
N ILE A 161 -24.49 29.69 -28.28
CA ILE A 161 -25.55 28.99 -29.04
C ILE A 161 -26.29 28.01 -28.13
N VAL A 162 -25.55 27.29 -27.28
CA VAL A 162 -26.09 26.28 -26.36
C VAL A 162 -26.22 26.83 -24.94
N ASN A 163 -26.94 26.10 -24.10
CA ASN A 163 -27.04 26.40 -22.68
C ASN A 163 -25.76 26.02 -21.93
N ASP A 164 -25.52 26.65 -20.79
CA ASP A 164 -24.34 26.37 -19.96
C ASP A 164 -24.42 25.05 -19.19
N THR A 165 -25.56 24.34 -19.24
CA THR A 165 -25.74 23.03 -18.61
C THR A 165 -26.45 22.03 -19.52
N LEU A 166 -26.10 20.76 -19.35
CA LEU A 166 -26.90 19.62 -19.80
C LEU A 166 -28.13 19.45 -18.90
N ASP A 167 -29.09 18.63 -19.34
CA ASP A 167 -30.16 18.15 -18.47
C ASP A 167 -29.77 16.88 -17.69
N GLU A 168 -30.74 16.29 -17.00
CA GLU A 168 -30.57 15.10 -16.16
C GLU A 168 -30.20 13.83 -16.93
N ASP A 169 -30.53 13.77 -18.22
CA ASP A 169 -30.20 12.65 -19.11
C ASP A 169 -28.82 12.86 -19.78
N GLY A 170 -28.18 14.01 -19.55
CA GLY A 170 -26.94 14.38 -20.21
C GLY A 170 -27.14 14.80 -21.66
N ASP A 171 -28.32 15.33 -22.01
CA ASP A 171 -28.60 15.90 -23.32
C ASP A 171 -28.26 17.39 -23.37
N ILE A 172 -27.76 17.83 -24.52
CA ILE A 172 -27.40 19.24 -24.76
C ILE A 172 -28.66 20.09 -24.99
N LEU A 173 -28.68 21.28 -24.39
CA LEU A 173 -29.84 22.18 -24.39
C LEU A 173 -29.57 23.45 -25.23
N GLN A 174 -30.61 23.97 -25.88
CA GLN A 174 -30.61 25.26 -26.58
C GLN A 174 -31.50 26.28 -25.89
N LYS A 175 -31.15 27.56 -26.01
CA LYS A 175 -31.90 28.68 -25.45
C LYS A 175 -33.10 29.04 -26.32
N THR A 176 -34.23 29.30 -25.67
CA THR A 176 -35.48 29.77 -26.28
C THR A 176 -35.89 31.11 -25.66
N ASP A 177 -36.90 31.78 -26.22
CA ASP A 177 -37.47 33.00 -25.61
C ASP A 177 -37.95 32.79 -24.15
N ASN A 178 -38.29 31.56 -23.76
CA ASN A 178 -38.98 31.25 -22.50
C ASN A 178 -38.24 30.26 -21.60
N GLY A 179 -36.99 29.90 -21.90
CA GLY A 179 -36.24 28.88 -21.14
C GLY A 179 -35.27 28.10 -22.03
N THR A 180 -35.13 26.80 -21.76
CA THR A 180 -34.25 25.90 -22.51
C THR A 180 -35.00 24.67 -23.00
N ILE A 181 -34.52 24.05 -24.09
CA ILE A 181 -35.08 22.82 -24.66
C ILE A 181 -33.96 21.90 -25.14
N LYS A 182 -34.20 20.57 -25.16
CA LYS A 182 -33.29 19.60 -25.79
C LYS A 182 -32.97 20.00 -27.23
N MET A 183 -31.68 20.07 -27.55
CA MET A 183 -31.16 20.40 -28.86
C MET A 183 -31.52 19.28 -29.83
N MET A 184 -32.23 19.63 -30.90
CA MET A 184 -32.80 18.63 -31.82
C MET A 184 -31.75 17.68 -32.42
N TYR A 185 -30.55 18.16 -32.75
CA TYR A 185 -29.50 17.40 -33.44
C TYR A 185 -28.86 16.29 -32.58
N PHE A 186 -29.03 16.34 -31.27
CA PHE A 186 -28.54 15.29 -30.36
C PHE A 186 -29.69 14.61 -29.62
N ASN A 187 -30.94 14.80 -30.08
CA ASN A 187 -32.12 14.22 -29.47
C ASN A 187 -32.58 12.99 -30.27
N LYS A 188 -32.31 11.81 -29.72
CA LYS A 188 -32.68 10.52 -30.31
C LYS A 188 -34.16 10.42 -30.65
N ASP A 189 -35.05 10.87 -29.75
CA ASP A 189 -36.50 10.74 -29.92
C ASP A 189 -37.03 11.59 -31.08
N ILE A 190 -36.34 12.69 -31.41
CA ILE A 190 -36.70 13.58 -32.53
C ILE A 190 -36.10 13.10 -33.85
N ILE A 191 -34.88 12.57 -33.81
CA ILE A 191 -34.11 12.17 -34.99
C ILE A 191 -34.56 10.81 -35.51
N GLN A 192 -34.66 9.82 -34.62
CA GLN A 192 -34.82 8.41 -34.98
C GLN A 192 -36.04 8.17 -35.87
N GLY A 193 -35.80 7.59 -37.05
CA GLY A 193 -36.82 7.14 -38.01
C GLY A 193 -37.32 8.22 -38.97
N ASP A 194 -37.56 9.44 -38.49
CA ASP A 194 -38.30 10.46 -39.24
C ASP A 194 -37.37 11.36 -40.09
N VAL A 195 -36.20 11.72 -39.57
CA VAL A 195 -35.19 12.54 -40.29
C VAL A 195 -33.75 12.08 -40.08
N GLY A 196 -33.54 10.97 -39.38
CA GLY A 196 -32.24 10.40 -39.15
C GLY A 196 -32.27 9.08 -38.41
N ASN A 197 -31.08 8.60 -38.09
CA ASN A 197 -30.84 7.46 -37.23
C ASN A 197 -29.96 7.85 -36.06
N THR A 198 -30.16 7.18 -34.94
CA THR A 198 -29.25 7.25 -33.81
C THR A 198 -28.64 5.87 -33.58
N VAL A 199 -27.32 5.83 -33.57
CA VAL A 199 -26.54 4.63 -33.26
C VAL A 199 -25.95 4.79 -31.87
N THR A 200 -26.50 4.05 -30.91
CA THR A 200 -26.08 4.06 -29.50
C THR A 200 -25.08 2.94 -29.21
N ASP A 201 -24.52 2.95 -28.01
CA ASP A 201 -23.65 1.89 -27.48
C ASP A 201 -22.35 1.68 -28.29
N MET A 202 -21.91 2.74 -29.00
CA MET A 202 -20.70 2.74 -29.81
C MET A 202 -19.47 3.08 -28.97
N LYS A 203 -18.30 2.63 -29.40
CA LYS A 203 -17.03 2.84 -28.69
C LYS A 203 -16.07 3.72 -29.49
N PHE A 204 -15.98 5.00 -29.17
CA PHE A 204 -15.08 5.94 -29.85
C PHE A 204 -13.62 5.66 -29.46
N PRO A 205 -12.72 5.43 -30.42
CA PRO A 205 -11.40 4.92 -30.11
C PRO A 205 -10.36 6.04 -29.95
N PHE A 206 -9.51 5.88 -28.93
CA PHE A 206 -8.33 6.70 -28.71
C PHE A 206 -7.08 5.83 -28.64
N LYS A 207 -5.99 6.30 -29.25
CA LYS A 207 -4.68 5.66 -29.18
C LYS A 207 -3.78 6.39 -28.20
N ARG A 208 -3.06 5.67 -27.35
CA ARG A 208 -2.16 6.25 -26.36
C ARG A 208 -0.77 6.42 -26.97
N ARG A 209 -0.33 7.66 -27.16
CA ARG A 209 0.93 8.01 -27.84
C ARG A 209 1.67 9.14 -27.11
N ILE A 210 2.96 9.32 -27.38
CA ILE A 210 3.72 10.48 -26.90
C ILE A 210 3.37 11.67 -27.79
N LYS A 211 2.89 12.76 -27.21
CA LYS A 211 2.62 14.00 -27.95
C LYS A 211 3.93 14.72 -28.25
N ASP A 212 4.16 15.03 -29.52
CA ASP A 212 5.41 15.64 -29.96
C ASP A 212 5.69 16.98 -29.27
N GLY A 213 6.96 17.27 -29.02
CA GLY A 213 7.43 18.46 -28.32
C GLY A 213 7.12 18.50 -26.82
N THR A 214 6.36 17.54 -26.28
CA THR A 214 5.95 17.54 -24.86
C THR A 214 6.57 16.41 -24.03
N ASN A 215 7.17 15.39 -24.66
CA ASN A 215 7.65 14.17 -23.99
C ASN A 215 6.60 13.53 -23.07
N SER A 216 5.30 13.70 -23.36
CA SER A 216 4.22 13.34 -22.46
C SER A 216 3.23 12.40 -23.15
N MET A 217 2.69 11.44 -22.41
CA MET A 217 1.70 10.50 -22.93
C MET A 217 0.32 11.16 -23.01
N TYR A 218 -0.34 11.03 -24.17
CA TYR A 218 -1.71 11.46 -24.42
C TYR A 218 -2.52 10.32 -25.02
N TYR A 219 -3.83 10.32 -24.77
CA TYR A 219 -4.82 9.61 -25.57
C TYR A 219 -5.23 10.53 -26.71
N MET A 220 -5.10 10.05 -27.94
CA MET A 220 -5.18 10.87 -29.15
C MET A 220 -6.09 10.21 -30.18
N PHE A 221 -6.86 11.03 -30.88
CA PHE A 221 -7.54 10.68 -32.13
C PHE A 221 -7.35 11.84 -33.11
N SER A 222 -6.97 11.52 -34.35
CA SER A 222 -6.86 12.51 -35.41
C SER A 222 -7.36 11.96 -36.74
N SER A 223 -8.50 12.48 -37.21
CA SER A 223 -8.86 12.34 -38.61
C SER A 223 -7.96 13.27 -39.41
N GLY A 224 -6.95 12.76 -40.09
CA GLY A 224 -6.13 13.60 -40.95
C GLY A 224 -6.75 13.79 -42.33
N LYS A 225 -5.89 13.98 -43.33
CA LYS A 225 -6.25 14.26 -44.73
C LYS A 225 -6.55 12.95 -45.49
N SER A 226 -7.78 12.77 -45.99
CA SER A 226 -8.25 11.59 -46.75
C SER A 226 -8.08 10.23 -46.09
N GLY A 227 -9.12 9.80 -45.38
CA GLY A 227 -9.47 8.39 -45.29
C GLY A 227 -9.77 7.80 -46.68
N TYR A 228 -9.52 6.51 -46.83
CA TYR A 228 -9.84 5.67 -47.99
C TYR A 228 -9.02 5.76 -49.29
N LYS A 229 -7.69 6.00 -49.24
CA LYS A 229 -6.85 5.52 -50.36
C LYS A 229 -6.78 3.99 -50.33
N SER A 230 -7.20 3.35 -51.41
CA SER A 230 -6.97 1.91 -51.69
C SER A 230 -5.48 1.50 -51.64
N ASN A 231 -4.57 2.47 -51.61
CA ASN A 231 -3.13 2.26 -51.52
C ASN A 231 -2.61 2.68 -50.13
N ARG A 232 -2.36 1.68 -49.28
CA ARG A 232 -2.23 1.75 -47.81
C ARG A 232 -0.95 2.42 -47.26
N ASN A 233 -0.33 3.34 -47.99
CA ASN A 233 1.04 3.74 -47.69
C ASN A 233 1.19 5.03 -46.84
N ASN A 234 0.18 5.91 -46.77
CA ASN A 234 0.18 7.12 -45.92
C ASN A 234 -1.23 7.33 -45.33
N ILE A 235 -1.55 6.79 -44.14
CA ILE A 235 -2.92 6.78 -43.60
C ILE A 235 -2.96 7.48 -42.24
N THR A 236 -3.94 8.36 -42.03
CA THR A 236 -4.27 9.01 -40.74
C THR A 236 -5.30 8.17 -39.95
N ASP A 237 -5.67 8.52 -38.70
CA ASP A 237 -6.58 7.67 -37.93
C ASP A 237 -8.02 7.70 -38.52
N ILE A 238 -8.59 6.54 -38.83
CA ILE A 238 -9.90 6.38 -39.47
C ILE A 238 -10.87 5.69 -38.52
N VAL A 239 -12.11 6.16 -38.48
CA VAL A 239 -13.26 5.51 -37.81
C VAL A 239 -14.41 5.40 -38.80
N SER A 240 -15.05 4.23 -38.86
CA SER A 240 -16.21 3.94 -39.69
C SER A 240 -17.21 3.08 -38.94
N ILE A 241 -18.51 3.33 -39.13
CA ILE A 241 -19.59 2.58 -38.52
C ILE A 241 -19.89 1.34 -39.36
N ASN A 242 -19.71 0.16 -38.77
CA ASN A 242 -20.10 -1.10 -39.36
C ASN A 242 -21.59 -1.35 -39.15
N ARG A 243 -22.39 -1.16 -40.20
CA ARG A 243 -23.85 -1.29 -40.15
C ARG A 243 -24.35 -2.71 -39.89
N ASN A 244 -23.53 -3.73 -40.11
CA ASN A 244 -23.93 -5.13 -39.88
C ASN A 244 -23.78 -5.54 -38.42
N THR A 245 -22.74 -5.03 -37.75
CA THR A 245 -22.41 -5.37 -36.36
C THR A 245 -22.78 -4.30 -35.36
N ASN A 246 -23.20 -3.12 -35.84
CA ASN A 246 -23.47 -1.94 -35.02
C ASN A 246 -22.26 -1.58 -34.13
N HIS A 247 -21.05 -1.70 -34.69
CA HIS A 247 -19.76 -1.44 -34.04
C HIS A 247 -18.99 -0.37 -34.83
N LEU A 248 -18.03 0.29 -34.18
CA LEU A 248 -17.03 1.11 -34.88
C LEU A 248 -15.88 0.22 -35.34
N ASP A 249 -15.63 0.22 -36.64
CA ASP A 249 -14.36 -0.21 -37.20
C ASP A 249 -13.39 0.98 -37.18
N TYR A 250 -12.16 0.74 -36.74
CA TYR A 250 -11.16 1.80 -36.64
C TYR A 250 -9.77 1.33 -37.03
N TRP A 251 -9.00 2.27 -37.54
CA TRP A 251 -7.64 2.07 -38.03
C TRP A 251 -6.76 3.20 -37.56
N PHE A 252 -5.77 2.86 -36.74
CA PHE A 252 -4.74 3.78 -36.31
C PHE A 252 -3.50 3.63 -37.18
N ASP A 253 -2.84 4.74 -37.51
CA ASP A 253 -1.51 4.66 -38.12
C ASP A 253 -0.53 4.03 -37.12
N VAL A 254 0.22 3.03 -37.59
CA VAL A 254 1.19 2.28 -36.81
C VAL A 254 2.59 2.91 -36.81
N ASN A 255 2.87 3.84 -37.75
CA ASN A 255 4.20 4.43 -37.94
C ASN A 255 4.39 5.81 -37.28
N ASP A 256 3.36 6.29 -36.58
CA ASP A 256 3.20 7.72 -36.32
C ASP A 256 3.83 8.16 -34.99
N ASN A 257 5.06 8.68 -35.09
CA ASN A 257 5.87 9.23 -34.00
C ASN A 257 6.16 10.74 -34.19
N TYR A 258 5.34 11.51 -34.92
CA TYR A 258 5.75 12.83 -35.42
C TYR A 258 4.73 14.00 -35.27
N SER A 259 5.27 15.23 -35.26
CA SER A 259 4.59 16.55 -35.40
C SER A 259 3.80 16.74 -36.69
N GLU A 260 3.78 15.75 -37.58
CA GLU A 260 3.15 15.83 -38.89
C GLU A 260 1.61 15.71 -38.81
N ILE A 261 1.06 15.14 -37.73
CA ILE A 261 -0.39 15.09 -37.46
C ILE A 261 -1.02 16.49 -37.52
N VAL A 262 -0.35 17.49 -36.93
CA VAL A 262 -0.82 18.89 -36.92
C VAL A 262 -0.66 19.54 -38.31
N ARG A 263 0.31 19.09 -39.12
CA ARG A 263 0.54 19.58 -40.50
C ARG A 263 -0.44 18.99 -41.50
N ASP A 264 -0.83 17.73 -41.34
CA ASP A 264 -1.83 17.05 -42.17
C ASP A 264 -3.23 17.66 -42.02
N MET A 265 -3.48 18.36 -40.90
CA MET A 265 -4.69 19.14 -40.66
C MET A 265 -4.65 20.58 -41.17
N ASN A 266 -3.52 21.08 -41.70
CA ASN A 266 -3.38 22.47 -42.18
C ASN A 266 -3.85 22.65 -43.64
N GLY A 267 -4.90 21.91 -44.06
CA GLY A 267 -5.55 22.05 -45.36
C GLY A 267 -6.33 23.36 -45.47
N VAL A 268 -5.62 24.48 -45.47
CA VAL A 268 -6.18 25.82 -45.59
C VAL A 268 -6.02 26.24 -47.05
N ASN A 269 -7.10 26.10 -47.83
CA ASN A 269 -7.50 27.00 -48.93
C ASN A 269 -8.69 26.36 -49.66
N GLY A 270 -9.83 27.05 -49.63
CA GLY A 270 -11.11 26.56 -50.12
C GLY A 270 -11.14 26.19 -51.61
N TRP A 271 -12.24 25.51 -51.96
CA TRP A 271 -12.66 25.10 -53.30
C TRP A 271 -11.65 24.31 -54.13
N GLY A 272 -11.81 22.98 -54.06
CA GLY A 272 -11.74 22.04 -55.17
C GLY A 272 -10.91 22.44 -56.39
N THR A 273 -9.60 22.20 -56.34
CA THR A 273 -8.82 22.00 -57.58
C THR A 273 -7.79 20.87 -57.52
N GLY A 274 -7.68 20.12 -56.42
CA GLY A 274 -6.85 18.91 -56.33
C GLY A 274 -7.67 17.69 -55.95
N ARG A 275 -7.51 16.58 -56.68
CA ARG A 275 -8.10 15.29 -56.28
C ARG A 275 -7.53 14.85 -54.93
N ASN A 276 -8.38 14.21 -54.12
CA ASN A 276 -8.22 13.89 -52.68
C ASN A 276 -8.53 15.16 -51.84
N GLU A 277 -9.44 15.19 -50.84
CA GLU A 277 -9.14 14.65 -49.49
C GLU A 277 -10.31 14.63 -48.47
N PRO A 278 -10.86 13.46 -48.05
CA PRO A 278 -11.86 13.38 -46.97
C PRO A 278 -11.36 13.20 -45.50
N GLY A 279 -11.89 13.97 -44.54
CA GLY A 279 -11.60 13.85 -43.09
C GLY A 279 -12.57 12.97 -42.27
N PHE A 280 -13.11 13.44 -41.12
CA PHE A 280 -13.89 12.61 -40.19
C PHE A 280 -15.30 12.30 -40.71
N PHE A 281 -15.49 11.14 -41.35
CA PHE A 281 -16.80 10.72 -41.89
C PHE A 281 -17.19 9.30 -41.43
N PRO A 282 -17.74 9.15 -40.20
CA PRO A 282 -17.98 7.85 -39.59
C PRO A 282 -19.06 7.03 -40.31
N PHE A 283 -19.92 7.64 -41.13
CA PHE A 283 -21.00 6.95 -41.83
C PHE A 283 -20.64 6.49 -43.25
N ASN A 284 -19.46 6.89 -43.75
CA ASN A 284 -18.98 6.53 -45.08
C ASN A 284 -18.45 5.09 -45.11
N THR A 285 -18.59 4.48 -46.27
CA THR A 285 -18.03 3.17 -46.61
C THR A 285 -16.86 3.31 -47.57
N GLY A 286 -16.15 2.22 -47.83
CA GLY A 286 -15.07 2.22 -48.83
C GLY A 286 -15.50 2.46 -50.27
N ALA A 287 -16.79 2.33 -50.58
CA ALA A 287 -17.34 2.65 -51.88
C ALA A 287 -17.57 4.17 -52.06
N ASP A 288 -17.59 4.91 -50.94
CA ASP A 288 -17.79 6.36 -50.85
C ASP A 288 -16.44 7.10 -50.78
N ASP A 289 -15.36 6.49 -51.31
CA ASP A 289 -14.01 7.06 -51.52
C ASP A 289 -14.11 8.49 -52.08
N SER A 290 -13.07 9.32 -51.90
CA SER A 290 -12.75 10.72 -52.29
C SER A 290 -13.59 11.51 -53.33
N ASP A 291 -14.53 10.88 -54.00
CA ASP A 291 -15.75 11.42 -54.57
C ASP A 291 -16.59 12.17 -53.53
N VAL A 292 -16.33 13.47 -53.46
CA VAL A 292 -17.04 14.47 -52.66
C VAL A 292 -18.57 14.36 -52.79
N SER A 293 -19.08 13.91 -53.95
CA SER A 293 -20.53 13.75 -54.19
C SER A 293 -21.19 12.59 -53.44
N LYS A 294 -20.39 11.71 -52.80
CA LYS A 294 -20.85 10.53 -52.06
C LYS A 294 -20.56 10.59 -50.56
N LEU A 295 -19.95 11.67 -50.06
CA LEU A 295 -19.59 11.79 -48.65
C LEU A 295 -20.84 12.04 -47.78
N HIS A 296 -20.93 11.37 -46.64
CA HIS A 296 -21.97 11.60 -45.63
C HIS A 296 -21.47 12.61 -44.59
N TYR A 297 -21.67 13.90 -44.85
CA TYR A 297 -21.16 15.02 -44.04
C TYR A 297 -22.22 15.68 -43.14
N GLY A 298 -23.36 15.03 -42.92
CA GLY A 298 -24.40 15.52 -42.00
C GLY A 298 -24.55 14.62 -40.81
N PHE A 299 -23.79 14.88 -39.73
CA PHE A 299 -23.86 14.02 -38.55
C PHE A 299 -23.47 14.71 -37.24
N GLY A 300 -23.90 14.12 -36.14
CA GLY A 300 -23.49 14.46 -34.79
C GLY A 300 -22.80 13.27 -34.11
N THR A 301 -21.88 13.56 -33.20
CA THR A 301 -21.26 12.57 -32.31
C THR A 301 -21.29 13.10 -30.88
N LYS A 302 -21.84 12.31 -29.96
CA LYS A 302 -21.67 12.48 -28.51
C LYS A 302 -20.59 11.51 -28.06
N VAL A 303 -19.58 11.97 -27.32
CA VAL A 303 -18.51 11.15 -26.72
C VAL A 303 -18.45 11.42 -25.22
N GLU A 304 -18.41 10.37 -24.42
CA GLU A 304 -18.40 10.45 -22.96
C GLU A 304 -17.17 9.75 -22.39
N ILE A 305 -16.37 10.52 -21.64
CA ILE A 305 -15.09 10.11 -21.07
C ILE A 305 -15.16 10.30 -19.56
N PRO A 306 -15.41 9.24 -18.77
CA PRO A 306 -15.23 9.32 -17.32
C PRO A 306 -13.74 9.41 -16.99
N PHE A 307 -13.35 10.24 -16.03
CA PHE A 307 -11.95 10.46 -15.66
C PHE A 307 -11.77 10.85 -14.19
N LEU A 308 -10.52 10.75 -13.72
CA LEU A 308 -10.10 11.24 -12.41
C LEU A 308 -9.12 12.41 -12.56
N LEU A 309 -9.12 13.29 -11.57
CA LEU A 309 -8.19 14.40 -11.45
C LEU A 309 -7.22 14.16 -10.29
N ASN A 310 -5.94 14.43 -10.52
CA ASN A 310 -4.96 14.49 -9.44
C ASN A 310 -5.17 15.77 -8.62
N GLN A 311 -4.80 15.76 -7.34
CA GLN A 311 -5.02 16.86 -6.39
C GLN A 311 -4.65 18.26 -6.93
N ASP A 312 -3.55 18.36 -7.69
CA ASP A 312 -3.00 19.60 -8.23
C ASP A 312 -3.38 19.87 -9.68
N GLY A 313 -4.18 19.01 -10.31
CA GLY A 313 -4.52 19.10 -11.73
C GLY A 313 -3.31 18.88 -12.64
N MET A 314 -2.29 18.15 -12.18
CA MET A 314 -1.04 17.88 -12.91
C MET A 314 -0.78 16.39 -13.08
N THR A 315 0.01 16.04 -14.10
CA THR A 315 0.59 14.70 -14.32
C THR A 315 2.12 14.83 -14.51
N THR A 316 2.80 13.72 -14.79
CA THR A 316 4.23 13.69 -15.09
C THR A 316 4.49 13.24 -16.52
N ASP A 317 5.40 13.93 -17.21
CA ASP A 317 5.92 13.52 -18.52
C ASP A 317 6.78 12.23 -18.40
N VAL A 318 7.25 11.67 -19.52
CA VAL A 318 8.06 10.44 -19.53
C VAL A 318 9.42 10.59 -18.85
N ASN A 319 9.86 11.82 -18.59
CA ASN A 319 11.11 12.16 -17.91
C ASN A 319 10.89 12.49 -16.42
N GLY A 320 9.65 12.46 -15.93
CA GLY A 320 9.28 12.77 -14.55
C GLY A 320 9.00 14.25 -14.25
N ASN A 321 8.96 15.13 -15.26
CA ASN A 321 8.62 16.54 -15.08
C ASN A 321 7.12 16.72 -14.90
N LYS A 322 6.71 17.57 -13.94
CA LYS A 322 5.30 17.93 -13.72
C LYS A 322 4.76 18.78 -14.88
N ILE A 323 3.64 18.36 -15.46
CA ILE A 323 2.92 19.07 -16.52
C ILE A 323 1.41 19.12 -16.22
N PRO A 324 0.65 20.12 -16.71
CA PRO A 324 -0.79 20.20 -16.44
C PRO A 324 -1.57 19.05 -17.07
N LEU A 325 -2.61 18.61 -16.38
CA LEU A 325 -3.68 17.81 -16.99
C LEU A 325 -4.47 18.69 -17.95
N GLN A 326 -4.73 18.18 -19.16
CA GLN A 326 -5.34 18.91 -20.24
C GLN A 326 -6.24 18.05 -21.13
N PHE A 327 -7.26 18.70 -21.70
CA PHE A 327 -8.00 18.27 -22.89
C PHE A 327 -7.74 19.26 -24.01
N ASN A 328 -7.49 18.80 -25.23
CA ASN A 328 -7.29 19.64 -26.39
C ASN A 328 -8.19 19.20 -27.55
N PHE A 329 -8.74 20.19 -28.24
CA PHE A 329 -9.49 20.01 -29.47
C PHE A 329 -8.88 20.90 -30.57
N LYS A 330 -8.88 20.40 -31.80
CA LYS A 330 -8.57 21.17 -33.00
C LYS A 330 -9.49 20.69 -34.13
N GLY A 331 -10.21 21.62 -34.76
CA GLY A 331 -11.20 21.29 -35.78
C GLY A 331 -11.89 22.51 -36.38
N ASP A 332 -12.56 22.34 -37.52
CA ASP A 332 -13.42 23.34 -38.18
C ASP A 332 -14.92 23.14 -37.90
N ASP A 333 -15.27 22.02 -37.27
CA ASP A 333 -16.65 21.66 -36.95
C ASP A 333 -17.16 22.24 -35.62
N ASP A 334 -18.49 22.25 -35.43
CA ASP A 334 -19.10 22.69 -34.17
C ASP A 334 -18.75 21.74 -33.03
N VAL A 335 -18.21 22.28 -31.92
CA VAL A 335 -17.89 21.52 -30.71
C VAL A 335 -18.37 22.19 -29.42
N TRP A 336 -18.97 21.37 -28.56
CA TRP A 336 -19.31 21.72 -27.19
C TRP A 336 -18.78 20.66 -26.23
N VAL A 337 -18.01 21.07 -25.23
CA VAL A 337 -17.47 20.17 -24.20
C VAL A 337 -18.01 20.56 -22.84
N PHE A 338 -18.58 19.60 -22.14
CA PHE A 338 -19.12 19.73 -20.80
C PHE A 338 -18.29 18.90 -19.82
N ILE A 339 -18.14 19.41 -18.60
CA ILE A 339 -17.59 18.66 -17.47
C ILE A 339 -18.64 18.65 -16.37
N ASP A 340 -19.01 17.45 -15.91
CA ASP A 340 -20.07 17.23 -14.91
C ASP A 340 -21.36 17.99 -15.25
N GLY A 341 -21.74 17.94 -16.53
CA GLY A 341 -22.93 18.60 -17.07
C GLY A 341 -22.83 20.11 -17.21
N LYS A 342 -21.68 20.75 -16.96
CA LYS A 342 -21.47 22.19 -17.16
C LYS A 342 -20.61 22.49 -18.39
N LEU A 343 -21.02 23.45 -19.21
CA LEU A 343 -20.32 23.83 -20.44
C LEU A 343 -18.96 24.45 -20.13
N VAL A 344 -17.91 23.89 -20.72
CA VAL A 344 -16.51 24.30 -20.52
C VAL A 344 -15.88 24.85 -21.80
N LEU A 345 -16.04 24.18 -22.94
CA LEU A 345 -15.66 24.68 -24.26
C LEU A 345 -16.92 24.88 -25.10
N ASP A 346 -17.01 26.04 -25.75
CA ASP A 346 -18.07 26.41 -26.67
C ASP A 346 -17.43 26.93 -27.95
N MET A 347 -17.52 26.12 -29.00
CA MET A 347 -16.87 26.31 -30.29
C MET A 347 -17.87 25.98 -31.39
N GLY A 348 -19.03 26.64 -31.39
CA GLY A 348 -20.06 26.44 -32.42
C GLY A 348 -19.98 27.45 -33.56
N GLY A 349 -20.91 27.37 -34.50
CA GLY A 349 -20.95 28.22 -35.69
C GLY A 349 -20.09 27.69 -36.83
N ASP A 350 -20.25 28.28 -38.02
CA ASP A 350 -19.45 27.94 -39.20
C ASP A 350 -18.10 28.67 -39.12
N HIS A 351 -17.00 27.93 -39.03
CA HIS A 351 -15.67 28.50 -38.85
C HIS A 351 -14.55 27.64 -39.45
N SER A 352 -13.48 28.27 -39.94
CA SER A 352 -12.26 27.55 -40.22
C SER A 352 -11.69 26.93 -38.93
N GLN A 353 -10.71 26.06 -39.09
CA GLN A 353 -10.05 25.38 -37.99
C GLN A 353 -9.68 26.32 -36.82
N THR A 354 -10.15 25.95 -35.63
CA THR A 354 -9.92 26.62 -34.34
C THR A 354 -9.39 25.60 -33.32
N THR A 355 -8.83 26.11 -32.21
CA THR A 355 -8.24 25.31 -31.14
C THR A 355 -8.90 25.59 -29.80
N GLY A 356 -9.24 24.52 -29.08
CA GLY A 356 -9.77 24.54 -27.73
C GLY A 356 -8.83 23.83 -26.76
N ASN A 357 -8.63 24.38 -25.58
CA ASN A 357 -7.84 23.77 -24.50
C ASN A 357 -8.61 23.85 -23.19
N ILE A 358 -8.56 22.79 -22.39
CA ILE A 358 -8.98 22.78 -20.99
C ILE A 358 -7.73 22.46 -20.17
N ASN A 359 -7.40 23.30 -19.20
CA ASN A 359 -6.27 23.13 -18.30
C ASN A 359 -6.79 23.02 -16.86
N PHE A 360 -6.62 21.83 -16.28
CA PHE A 360 -7.17 21.50 -14.96
C PHE A 360 -6.35 22.07 -13.80
N LYS A 361 -5.04 22.29 -13.99
CA LYS A 361 -4.19 22.97 -13.01
C LYS A 361 -4.63 24.41 -12.80
N ASP A 362 -4.77 25.15 -13.90
CA ASP A 362 -5.14 26.57 -13.88
C ASP A 362 -6.65 26.79 -13.76
N LYS A 363 -7.44 25.69 -13.84
CA LYS A 363 -8.90 25.68 -13.82
C LYS A 363 -9.50 26.60 -14.88
N LYS A 364 -8.94 26.56 -16.09
CA LYS A 364 -9.33 27.43 -17.21
C LYS A 364 -9.51 26.62 -18.48
N ALA A 365 -10.46 27.05 -19.29
CA ALA A 365 -10.60 26.62 -20.67
C ALA A 365 -10.37 27.82 -21.59
N THR A 366 -9.72 27.59 -22.74
CA THR A 366 -9.45 28.61 -23.74
C THR A 366 -9.93 28.16 -25.11
N VAL A 367 -10.51 29.09 -25.87
CA VAL A 367 -10.89 28.90 -27.27
C VAL A 367 -10.20 29.99 -28.08
N ASP A 368 -9.34 29.61 -29.01
CA ASP A 368 -8.66 30.56 -29.87
C ASP A 368 -9.55 31.02 -31.02
N HIS A 369 -9.38 32.28 -31.43
CA HIS A 369 -10.18 32.89 -32.48
C HIS A 369 -11.69 32.76 -32.21
N ALA A 370 -12.15 33.12 -31.01
CA ALA A 370 -13.58 33.27 -30.73
C ALA A 370 -14.07 34.66 -31.16
N VAL A 371 -15.32 34.76 -31.60
CA VAL A 371 -15.94 36.04 -31.98
C VAL A 371 -16.18 36.91 -30.74
N GLN A 372 -15.68 38.16 -30.73
CA GLN A 372 -15.86 39.12 -29.64
C GLN A 372 -17.27 39.75 -29.60
N GLY A 373 -18.04 39.63 -30.69
CA GLY A 373 -19.33 40.29 -30.89
C GLY A 373 -20.53 39.62 -30.18
N SER A 374 -21.67 40.31 -30.18
CA SER A 374 -22.95 39.74 -29.75
C SER A 374 -23.57 38.88 -30.86
N LEU A 375 -24.29 37.81 -30.48
CA LEU A 375 -25.12 37.00 -31.38
C LEU A 375 -26.20 37.81 -32.14
N LYS A 376 -26.41 39.08 -31.78
CA LYS A 376 -27.35 40.04 -32.38
C LYS A 376 -26.66 41.10 -33.27
N SER A 377 -25.42 40.91 -33.67
CA SER A 377 -24.65 41.88 -34.47
C SER A 377 -25.10 41.95 -35.94
N ASP A 378 -24.94 43.11 -36.57
CA ASP A 378 -25.29 43.35 -37.99
C ASP A 378 -24.06 43.23 -38.91
N ASN A 379 -22.86 43.07 -38.34
CA ASN A 379 -21.59 43.10 -39.06
C ASN A 379 -20.99 41.68 -39.19
N LEU A 380 -20.71 41.28 -40.44
CA LEU A 380 -20.07 40.01 -40.81
C LEU A 380 -18.63 39.89 -40.31
N TYR A 381 -17.92 41.02 -40.19
CA TYR A 381 -16.52 41.06 -39.78
C TYR A 381 -16.41 41.47 -38.32
N GLN A 382 -16.34 40.49 -37.43
CA GLN A 382 -16.14 40.73 -36.00
C GLN A 382 -14.66 40.53 -35.64
N PRO A 383 -14.10 41.35 -34.74
CA PRO A 383 -12.81 41.07 -34.17
C PRO A 383 -12.87 39.74 -33.40
N THR A 384 -11.74 39.03 -33.40
CA THR A 384 -11.59 37.75 -32.74
C THR A 384 -10.66 37.90 -31.53
N TYR A 385 -10.80 37.02 -30.57
CA TYR A 385 -9.95 36.99 -29.37
C TYR A 385 -9.81 35.55 -28.86
N THR A 386 -8.82 35.30 -28.01
CA THR A 386 -8.77 34.04 -27.24
C THR A 386 -9.75 34.16 -26.08
N SER A 387 -10.85 33.42 -26.15
CA SER A 387 -11.83 33.32 -25.07
C SER A 387 -11.26 32.50 -23.92
N VAL A 388 -11.52 32.92 -22.68
CA VAL A 388 -11.06 32.24 -21.45
C VAL A 388 -12.26 32.06 -20.51
N LYS A 389 -12.59 30.81 -20.18
CA LYS A 389 -13.65 30.45 -19.24
C LYS A 389 -13.04 29.79 -18.00
N ASN A 390 -13.42 30.23 -16.81
CA ASN A 390 -13.03 29.54 -15.58
C ASN A 390 -13.89 28.28 -15.41
N LEU A 391 -13.26 27.18 -15.04
CA LEU A 391 -13.97 25.92 -14.74
C LEU A 391 -14.74 26.08 -13.43
N SER A 392 -16.00 25.61 -13.42
CA SER A 392 -16.86 25.60 -12.24
C SER A 392 -17.16 24.17 -11.84
N PHE A 393 -16.49 23.69 -10.79
CA PHE A 393 -16.76 22.38 -10.21
C PHE A 393 -17.76 22.48 -9.05
N SER A 394 -18.44 21.39 -8.73
CA SER A 394 -19.25 21.27 -7.51
C SER A 394 -18.34 21.18 -6.28
N SER A 395 -18.88 21.47 -5.09
CA SER A 395 -18.07 21.49 -3.86
C SER A 395 -17.48 20.12 -3.51
N ASP A 396 -18.12 19.03 -3.92
CA ASP A 396 -17.65 17.64 -3.73
C ASP A 396 -16.56 17.23 -4.74
N SER A 397 -16.17 18.12 -5.65
CA SER A 397 -14.99 17.94 -6.50
C SER A 397 -13.67 18.26 -5.79
N PHE A 398 -13.74 18.76 -4.55
CA PHE A 398 -12.59 19.19 -3.79
C PHE A 398 -12.52 18.51 -2.42
N ASP A 399 -11.30 18.20 -1.99
CA ASP A 399 -11.02 17.75 -0.64
C ASP A 399 -11.10 18.91 0.38
N ASN A 400 -10.90 18.59 1.66
CA ASN A 400 -10.92 19.57 2.74
C ASN A 400 -9.75 20.59 2.70
N THR A 401 -8.79 20.41 1.79
CA THR A 401 -7.67 21.33 1.54
C THR A 401 -7.92 22.25 0.34
N GLY A 402 -9.03 22.07 -0.38
CA GLY A 402 -9.39 22.82 -1.59
C GLY A 402 -8.70 22.33 -2.86
N ARG A 403 -8.05 21.16 -2.81
CA ARG A 403 -7.47 20.44 -3.95
C ARG A 403 -8.49 19.49 -4.56
N TYR A 404 -8.29 19.03 -5.80
CA TYR A 404 -9.22 18.05 -6.39
C TYR A 404 -9.26 16.78 -5.52
N ASP A 405 -10.47 16.23 -5.30
CA ASP A 405 -10.60 14.91 -4.68
C ASP A 405 -10.25 13.83 -5.71
N GLU A 406 -9.15 13.13 -5.49
CA GLU A 406 -8.65 12.07 -6.39
C GLU A 406 -9.59 10.86 -6.49
N ASN A 407 -10.57 10.77 -5.59
CA ASN A 407 -11.59 9.71 -5.60
C ASN A 407 -12.90 10.16 -6.23
N LYS A 408 -13.06 11.44 -6.58
CA LYS A 408 -14.26 11.95 -7.23
C LYS A 408 -14.19 11.64 -8.74
N PRO A 409 -15.08 10.78 -9.27
CA PRO A 409 -15.21 10.64 -10.71
C PRO A 409 -15.81 11.90 -11.33
N HIS A 410 -15.24 12.29 -12.46
CA HIS A 410 -15.73 13.37 -13.32
C HIS A 410 -16.16 12.81 -14.68
N MET A 411 -17.10 13.48 -15.34
CA MET A 411 -17.51 13.14 -16.70
C MET A 411 -17.19 14.27 -17.66
N LEU A 412 -16.42 13.98 -18.72
CA LEU A 412 -16.30 14.86 -19.87
C LEU A 412 -17.27 14.38 -20.94
N THR A 413 -18.22 15.22 -21.32
CA THR A 413 -19.16 14.96 -22.42
C THR A 413 -18.85 15.92 -23.56
N LEU A 414 -18.43 15.37 -24.69
CA LEU A 414 -18.17 16.10 -25.92
C LEU A 414 -19.32 15.90 -26.90
N PHE A 415 -19.83 17.00 -27.45
CA PHE A 415 -20.72 17.02 -28.59
C PHE A 415 -19.97 17.63 -29.76
N TYR A 416 -19.90 16.88 -30.85
CA TYR A 416 -19.27 17.28 -32.10
C TYR A 416 -20.30 17.18 -33.22
N MET A 417 -20.38 18.17 -34.11
CA MET A 417 -21.35 18.16 -35.19
C MET A 417 -20.74 18.74 -36.47
N GLN A 418 -20.81 17.95 -37.53
CA GLN A 418 -20.47 18.36 -38.89
C GLN A 418 -21.78 18.60 -39.66
N ARG A 419 -21.97 19.83 -40.16
CA ARG A 419 -23.19 20.29 -40.83
C ARG A 419 -23.00 21.18 -42.07
N GLY A 420 -21.76 21.45 -42.50
CA GLY A 420 -21.46 22.37 -43.60
C GLY A 420 -20.06 22.16 -44.17
N MET A 421 -19.98 21.99 -45.48
CA MET A 421 -18.76 21.77 -46.26
C MET A 421 -18.08 20.41 -46.01
N VAL A 422 -17.57 19.81 -47.08
CA VAL A 422 -17.02 18.44 -47.14
C VAL A 422 -15.63 18.31 -46.47
N GLU A 423 -15.32 19.19 -45.52
CA GLU A 423 -13.97 19.52 -45.02
C GLU A 423 -13.70 19.09 -43.57
N SER A 424 -14.64 18.34 -42.97
CA SER A 424 -14.62 17.81 -41.60
C SER A 424 -13.25 17.38 -41.09
N ASN A 425 -12.74 18.01 -40.02
CA ASN A 425 -11.51 17.59 -39.35
C ASN A 425 -11.64 17.56 -37.82
N LEU A 426 -11.41 16.38 -37.26
CA LEU A 426 -11.49 16.08 -35.84
C LEU A 426 -10.12 15.69 -35.30
N TYR A 427 -9.57 16.52 -34.43
CA TYR A 427 -8.47 16.15 -33.54
C TYR A 427 -8.85 16.35 -32.09
N ILE A 428 -8.66 15.30 -31.30
CA ILE A 428 -8.82 15.31 -29.85
C ILE A 428 -7.58 14.70 -29.22
N ASP A 429 -7.03 15.36 -28.20
CA ASP A 429 -6.09 14.72 -27.28
C ASP A 429 -6.39 15.05 -25.81
N PHE A 430 -5.97 14.16 -24.91
CA PHE A 430 -5.96 14.43 -23.47
C PHE A 430 -4.92 13.57 -22.74
N ASN A 431 -4.45 14.05 -21.59
CA ASN A 431 -3.41 13.38 -20.78
C ASN A 431 -3.84 13.05 -19.34
N PHE A 432 -5.12 13.24 -19.01
CA PHE A 432 -5.70 12.69 -17.77
C PHE A 432 -6.03 11.21 -17.94
N GLN A 433 -6.12 10.51 -16.81
CA GLN A 433 -6.41 9.08 -16.80
C GLN A 433 -7.92 8.86 -16.97
N PRO A 434 -8.37 8.27 -18.10
CA PRO A 434 -9.75 7.88 -18.24
C PRO A 434 -10.05 6.69 -17.32
N MET A 435 -11.28 6.61 -16.82
CA MET A 435 -11.77 5.50 -16.02
C MET A 435 -12.13 4.34 -16.96
N LYS A 436 -11.52 3.18 -16.71
CA LYS A 436 -11.84 1.90 -17.38
C LYS A 436 -12.59 0.97 -16.41
N ASN A 437 -13.20 -0.10 -16.91
CA ASN A 437 -13.75 -1.19 -16.09
C ASN A 437 -12.65 -1.82 -15.23
N LYS A 438 -12.74 -1.71 -13.90
CA LYS A 438 -11.68 -2.14 -12.96
C LYS A 438 -12.24 -3.10 -11.92
N SER A 439 -11.61 -4.27 -11.77
CA SER A 439 -11.74 -5.07 -10.55
C SER A 439 -10.47 -4.92 -9.72
N LEU A 440 -10.62 -4.29 -8.55
CA LEU A 440 -9.53 -4.05 -7.61
C LEU A 440 -9.51 -5.18 -6.58
N LEU A 441 -8.38 -5.88 -6.48
CA LEU A 441 -8.10 -6.84 -5.41
C LEU A 441 -7.09 -6.21 -4.44
N GLU A 442 -7.57 -5.76 -3.28
CA GLU A 442 -6.73 -5.20 -2.21
C GLU A 442 -6.40 -6.26 -1.16
N LYS A 443 -5.14 -6.29 -0.74
CA LYS A 443 -4.70 -7.05 0.43
C LYS A 443 -4.30 -6.15 1.58
N GLN A 444 -4.82 -6.44 2.77
CA GLN A 444 -4.34 -5.89 4.04
C GLN A 444 -4.02 -7.00 5.05
N VAL A 445 -3.04 -6.73 5.90
CA VAL A 445 -2.72 -7.54 7.07
C VAL A 445 -3.06 -6.74 8.32
N ASP A 446 -3.82 -7.36 9.21
CA ASP A 446 -4.20 -6.80 10.48
C ASP A 446 -3.36 -7.43 11.61
N SER A 447 -2.42 -6.65 12.14
CA SER A 447 -1.56 -7.05 13.25
C SER A 447 -2.11 -6.62 14.62
N SER A 448 -3.37 -6.22 14.69
CA SER A 448 -4.02 -5.82 15.94
C SER A 448 -3.96 -6.93 17.00
N GLY A 449 -3.67 -6.51 18.24
CA GLY A 449 -3.61 -7.40 19.39
C GLY A 449 -2.35 -8.27 19.47
N VAL A 450 -1.39 -8.11 18.55
CA VAL A 450 -0.05 -8.68 18.72
C VAL A 450 0.60 -8.09 19.97
N ASN A 451 1.43 -8.87 20.64
CA ASN A 451 2.16 -8.42 21.83
C ASN A 451 2.90 -7.11 21.52
N LYS A 452 2.63 -6.07 22.32
CA LYS A 452 3.14 -4.70 22.07
C LYS A 452 4.66 -4.65 21.89
N PHE A 453 5.40 -5.48 22.62
CA PHE A 453 6.86 -5.54 22.52
C PHE A 453 7.33 -6.07 21.15
N LEU A 454 6.59 -7.02 20.56
CA LEU A 454 6.91 -7.63 19.27
C LEU A 454 6.25 -6.93 18.08
N GLN A 455 5.39 -5.93 18.33
CA GLN A 455 4.55 -5.30 17.30
C GLN A 455 5.38 -4.79 16.11
N SER A 456 6.38 -3.95 16.35
CA SER A 456 7.18 -3.35 15.28
C SER A 456 7.88 -4.40 14.41
N LYS A 457 8.44 -5.45 15.02
CA LYS A 457 9.14 -6.50 14.26
C LYS A 457 8.15 -7.40 13.53
N THR A 458 7.00 -7.65 14.13
CA THR A 458 5.91 -8.40 13.49
C THR A 458 5.38 -7.65 12.26
N ASP A 459 5.17 -6.34 12.35
CA ASP A 459 4.72 -5.50 11.24
C ASP A 459 5.76 -5.48 10.09
N GLU A 460 7.05 -5.42 10.42
CA GLU A 460 8.14 -5.50 9.44
C GLU A 460 8.12 -6.82 8.66
N ILE A 461 7.94 -7.93 9.37
CA ILE A 461 7.89 -9.29 8.78
C ILE A 461 6.60 -9.45 7.96
N ALA A 462 5.45 -9.05 8.52
CA ALA A 462 4.14 -9.21 7.90
C ALA A 462 4.03 -8.48 6.55
N LYS A 463 4.66 -7.31 6.40
CA LYS A 463 4.75 -6.57 5.13
C LYS A 463 5.38 -7.36 3.99
N ASN A 464 6.19 -8.37 4.30
CA ASN A 464 6.93 -9.15 3.32
C ASN A 464 6.34 -10.54 3.06
N ILE A 465 5.25 -10.91 3.74
CA ILE A 465 4.58 -12.19 3.54
C ILE A 465 3.78 -12.15 2.24
N ASP A 466 3.99 -13.16 1.40
CA ASP A 466 3.27 -13.36 0.15
C ASP A 466 1.93 -14.06 0.39
N PHE A 467 0.84 -13.41 0.00
CA PHE A 467 -0.50 -13.98 -0.03
C PHE A 467 -0.89 -14.28 -1.46
N ARG A 468 -1.43 -15.47 -1.70
CA ARG A 468 -1.68 -16.01 -3.04
C ARG A 468 -3.17 -16.12 -3.31
N PHE A 469 -3.61 -15.67 -4.48
CA PHE A 469 -5.02 -15.63 -4.86
C PHE A 469 -5.27 -16.32 -6.20
N ASN A 470 -6.38 -17.05 -6.28
CA ASN A 470 -6.94 -17.55 -7.52
C ASN A 470 -8.18 -16.74 -7.89
N VAL A 471 -8.28 -16.39 -9.16
CA VAL A 471 -9.38 -15.60 -9.71
C VAL A 471 -10.23 -16.49 -10.61
N TYR A 472 -11.54 -16.45 -10.42
CA TYR A 472 -12.52 -17.24 -11.17
C TYR A 472 -13.49 -16.30 -11.90
N LYS A 473 -13.77 -16.63 -13.16
CA LYS A 473 -14.74 -15.96 -14.02
C LYS A 473 -15.69 -17.00 -14.59
N ASN A 474 -16.99 -16.83 -14.37
CA ASN A 474 -18.03 -17.79 -14.76
C ASN A 474 -17.68 -19.23 -14.33
N SER A 475 -17.23 -19.35 -13.08
CA SER A 475 -16.79 -20.61 -12.46
C SER A 475 -15.56 -21.27 -13.12
N ARG A 476 -14.86 -20.58 -14.02
CA ARG A 476 -13.59 -21.03 -14.61
C ARG A 476 -12.43 -20.27 -14.00
N GLN A 477 -11.44 -21.01 -13.51
CA GLN A 477 -10.20 -20.43 -12.99
C GLN A 477 -9.44 -19.74 -14.13
N GLN A 478 -8.97 -18.53 -13.86
CA GLN A 478 -8.18 -17.75 -14.81
C GLN A 478 -6.69 -18.02 -14.63
N SER A 479 -5.93 -17.86 -15.71
CA SER A 479 -4.48 -17.99 -15.73
C SER A 479 -3.85 -16.90 -16.58
N TYR A 480 -2.62 -16.53 -16.24
CA TYR A 480 -1.79 -15.54 -16.95
C TYR A 480 -2.49 -14.20 -17.17
N LEU A 481 -3.43 -13.82 -16.29
CA LEU A 481 -4.07 -12.50 -16.39
C LEU A 481 -3.03 -11.42 -16.14
N LYS A 482 -3.04 -10.41 -17.01
CA LYS A 482 -2.32 -9.16 -16.79
C LYS A 482 -3.07 -8.34 -15.75
N TYR A 483 -2.33 -7.67 -14.90
CA TYR A 483 -2.87 -6.75 -13.91
C TYR A 483 -1.86 -5.65 -13.61
N LEU A 484 -2.36 -4.49 -13.20
CA LEU A 484 -1.52 -3.44 -12.64
C LEU A 484 -1.36 -3.71 -11.15
N LEU A 485 -0.11 -3.85 -10.70
CA LEU A 485 0.22 -4.00 -9.29
C LEU A 485 0.62 -2.65 -8.72
N THR A 486 -0.17 -2.12 -7.79
CA THR A 486 0.20 -0.96 -6.98
C THR A 486 0.80 -1.42 -5.66
N ALA A 487 2.04 -1.02 -5.43
CA ALA A 487 2.81 -1.30 -4.22
C ALA A 487 3.49 -0.01 -3.75
N ASN A 488 3.17 0.47 -2.54
CA ASN A 488 3.71 1.73 -1.99
C ASN A 488 3.59 2.90 -2.98
N GLU A 489 2.40 3.13 -3.52
CA GLU A 489 2.10 4.21 -4.48
C GLU A 489 2.79 4.08 -5.85
N ILE A 490 3.54 3.00 -6.09
CA ILE A 490 4.16 2.70 -7.38
C ILE A 490 3.32 1.63 -8.09
N THR A 491 2.82 1.95 -9.29
CA THR A 491 2.05 1.03 -10.12
C THR A 491 2.89 0.48 -11.26
N LYS A 492 2.90 -0.84 -11.45
CA LYS A 492 3.61 -1.52 -12.54
C LYS A 492 2.76 -2.64 -13.15
N GLU A 493 2.92 -2.86 -14.46
CA GLU A 493 2.35 -4.04 -15.11
C GLU A 493 2.94 -5.33 -14.53
N ASN A 494 2.07 -6.32 -14.33
CA ASN A 494 2.43 -7.63 -13.82
C ASN A 494 1.54 -8.71 -14.49
N ILE A 495 1.95 -9.96 -14.39
CA ILE A 495 1.24 -11.12 -14.93
C ILE A 495 1.15 -12.18 -13.84
N MET A 496 0.00 -12.85 -13.74
CA MET A 496 -0.17 -13.99 -12.84
C MET A 496 0.91 -15.06 -13.08
N ASP A 497 1.48 -15.58 -12.00
CA ASP A 497 2.35 -16.77 -12.07
C ASP A 497 1.47 -18.01 -12.25
N GLY A 498 1.29 -18.44 -13.49
CA GLY A 498 0.34 -19.48 -13.85
C GLY A 498 -1.10 -19.04 -13.55
N ASN A 499 -1.67 -19.52 -12.46
CA ASN A 499 -3.04 -19.25 -12.02
C ASN A 499 -3.13 -18.45 -10.70
N VAL A 500 -2.00 -17.86 -10.27
CA VAL A 500 -1.87 -17.19 -8.97
C VAL A 500 -1.51 -15.72 -9.12
N VAL A 501 -2.21 -14.88 -8.37
CA VAL A 501 -1.81 -13.50 -8.06
C VAL A 501 -1.15 -13.51 -6.69
N THR A 502 0.02 -12.89 -6.56
CA THR A 502 0.70 -12.76 -5.28
C THR A 502 0.68 -11.31 -4.82
N LEU A 503 0.11 -11.05 -3.65
CA LEU A 503 0.04 -9.72 -3.02
C LEU A 503 0.65 -9.76 -1.63
N LYS A 504 1.26 -8.65 -1.24
CA LYS A 504 1.75 -8.38 0.12
C LYS A 504 0.80 -7.43 0.84
N ASP A 505 1.08 -7.13 2.10
CA ASP A 505 0.32 -6.10 2.84
C ASP A 505 0.27 -4.78 2.05
N LYS A 506 -0.92 -4.19 1.96
CA LYS A 506 -1.25 -2.94 1.25
C LYS A 506 -1.06 -2.97 -0.26
N TYR A 507 -0.85 -4.14 -0.86
CA TYR A 507 -0.78 -4.25 -2.31
C TYR A 507 -2.19 -4.29 -2.91
N VAL A 508 -2.34 -3.67 -4.08
CA VAL A 508 -3.57 -3.71 -4.87
C VAL A 508 -3.25 -4.27 -6.26
N ALA A 509 -3.97 -5.31 -6.67
CA ALA A 509 -3.99 -5.76 -8.06
C ALA A 509 -5.23 -5.22 -8.75
N GLU A 510 -5.02 -4.52 -9.86
CA GLU A 510 -6.07 -4.00 -10.72
C GLU A 510 -6.14 -4.84 -11.99
N PHE A 511 -7.25 -5.56 -12.16
CA PHE A 511 -7.54 -6.35 -13.35
C PHE A 511 -8.30 -5.48 -14.35
N ASP A 512 -7.58 -4.90 -15.30
CA ASP A 512 -8.15 -4.15 -16.41
C ASP A 512 -8.72 -5.09 -17.47
N GLU A 513 -9.95 -4.84 -17.91
CA GLU A 513 -10.56 -5.45 -19.10
C GLU A 513 -10.69 -7.00 -19.04
N VAL A 514 -10.58 -7.61 -17.86
CA VAL A 514 -10.72 -9.07 -17.66
C VAL A 514 -12.19 -9.51 -17.55
N PHE A 515 -13.02 -8.66 -16.95
CA PHE A 515 -14.41 -8.98 -16.59
C PHE A 515 -15.39 -8.10 -17.35
N ASN A 516 -16.31 -8.75 -18.06
CA ASN A 516 -17.35 -8.11 -18.84
C ASN A 516 -18.67 -8.06 -18.07
N LYS A 517 -19.64 -7.28 -18.57
CA LYS A 517 -21.03 -7.32 -18.12
C LYS A 517 -21.52 -8.78 -18.02
N ASN A 518 -22.24 -9.08 -16.94
CA ASN A 518 -22.78 -10.40 -16.60
C ASN A 518 -21.74 -11.48 -16.27
N ASP A 519 -20.43 -11.18 -16.30
CA ASP A 519 -19.43 -12.12 -15.78
C ASP A 519 -19.65 -12.29 -14.27
N ASN A 520 -19.64 -13.55 -13.84
CA ASN A 520 -19.70 -13.89 -12.43
C ASN A 520 -18.29 -14.12 -11.89
N VAL A 521 -17.86 -13.25 -10.97
CA VAL A 521 -16.52 -13.23 -10.43
C VAL A 521 -16.49 -13.85 -9.04
N GLN A 522 -15.45 -14.63 -8.76
CA GLN A 522 -15.14 -15.14 -7.43
C GLN A 522 -13.62 -15.14 -7.24
N ILE A 523 -13.16 -14.64 -6.10
CA ILE A 523 -11.74 -14.65 -5.71
C ILE A 523 -11.57 -15.55 -4.50
N LYS A 524 -10.53 -16.38 -4.54
CA LYS A 524 -10.13 -17.30 -3.47
C LYS A 524 -8.68 -17.04 -3.07
N GLU A 525 -8.45 -16.72 -1.80
CA GLU A 525 -7.12 -16.73 -1.19
C GLU A 525 -6.70 -18.18 -0.87
N ILE A 526 -5.41 -18.49 -1.02
CA ILE A 526 -4.84 -19.75 -0.56
C ILE A 526 -4.68 -19.66 0.97
N GLU A 527 -5.23 -20.66 1.67
CA GLU A 527 -5.26 -20.68 3.14
C GLU A 527 -3.86 -20.65 3.77
N ASP A 528 -3.71 -19.78 4.78
CA ASP A 528 -2.53 -19.70 5.63
C ASP A 528 -2.96 -19.70 7.09
N LYS A 529 -2.61 -20.77 7.81
CA LYS A 529 -3.01 -21.00 9.21
C LYS A 529 -2.47 -19.95 10.18
N ARG A 530 -1.47 -19.16 9.79
CA ARG A 530 -0.97 -18.04 10.61
C ARG A 530 -1.99 -16.89 10.70
N PHE A 531 -3.01 -16.88 9.85
CA PHE A 531 -3.97 -15.78 9.73
C PHE A 531 -5.42 -16.26 9.77
N SER A 532 -6.31 -15.40 10.26
CA SER A 532 -7.75 -15.51 10.01
C SER A 532 -8.15 -14.49 8.95
N THR A 533 -8.82 -14.94 7.89
CA THR A 533 -9.17 -14.08 6.74
C THR A 533 -10.61 -13.59 6.81
N LYS A 534 -10.79 -12.32 6.48
CA LYS A 534 -12.08 -11.69 6.17
C LYS A 534 -12.02 -11.05 4.79
N TRP A 535 -13.17 -10.91 4.14
CA TRP A 535 -13.24 -10.24 2.85
C TRP A 535 -14.50 -9.38 2.72
N SER A 536 -14.45 -8.40 1.82
CA SER A 536 -15.58 -7.59 1.42
C SER A 536 -15.55 -7.29 -0.08
N VAL A 537 -16.72 -7.20 -0.69
CA VAL A 537 -16.91 -6.80 -2.08
C VAL A 537 -17.81 -5.56 -2.11
N ARG A 538 -17.34 -4.49 -2.74
CA ARG A 538 -18.05 -3.22 -2.90
C ARG A 538 -18.08 -2.84 -4.38
N ASN A 539 -19.25 -2.39 -4.86
CA ASN A 539 -19.32 -1.65 -6.12
C ASN A 539 -19.00 -0.18 -5.78
N LEU A 540 -17.81 0.29 -6.19
CA LEU A 540 -17.39 1.67 -5.97
C LEU A 540 -18.11 2.63 -6.90
N THR A 541 -18.52 2.21 -8.11
CA THR A 541 -19.23 3.08 -9.04
C THR A 541 -20.60 3.49 -8.50
N ASP A 542 -21.38 2.52 -8.00
CA ASP A 542 -22.68 2.80 -7.37
C ASP A 542 -22.57 3.17 -5.89
N ASN A 543 -21.36 3.15 -5.32
CA ASN A 543 -21.10 3.35 -3.90
C ASN A 543 -21.86 2.37 -2.96
N ILE A 544 -22.03 1.11 -3.37
CA ILE A 544 -22.80 0.08 -2.64
C ILE A 544 -21.90 -1.04 -2.13
N ASN A 545 -22.05 -1.39 -0.85
CA ASN A 545 -21.48 -2.62 -0.29
C ASN A 545 -22.33 -3.82 -0.73
N LEU A 546 -21.74 -4.78 -1.44
CA LEU A 546 -22.46 -5.94 -1.94
C LEU A 546 -22.45 -7.06 -0.90
N PHE A 547 -21.26 -7.47 -0.48
CA PHE A 547 -21.09 -8.65 0.37
C PHE A 547 -19.88 -8.49 1.30
N SER A 548 -19.91 -9.20 2.41
CA SER A 548 -18.75 -9.44 3.26
C SER A 548 -18.83 -10.83 3.88
N GLY A 549 -17.70 -11.38 4.27
CA GLY A 549 -17.64 -12.72 4.85
C GLY A 549 -16.33 -13.03 5.55
N ASN A 550 -16.34 -14.17 6.24
CA ASN A 550 -15.15 -14.76 6.85
C ASN A 550 -14.65 -15.94 5.99
N GLY A 551 -13.38 -16.28 6.12
CA GLY A 551 -12.74 -17.36 5.36
C GLY A 551 -12.07 -16.85 4.08
N VAL A 552 -11.59 -17.78 3.26
CA VAL A 552 -10.68 -17.47 2.15
C VAL A 552 -11.37 -17.38 0.79
N VAL A 553 -12.69 -17.55 0.71
CA VAL A 553 -13.45 -17.56 -0.55
C VAL A 553 -14.55 -16.51 -0.48
N THR A 554 -14.58 -15.63 -1.48
CA THR A 554 -15.67 -14.65 -1.67
C THR A 554 -16.96 -15.32 -2.14
N ASN A 555 -18.10 -14.70 -1.82
CA ASN A 555 -19.33 -15.00 -2.56
C ASN A 555 -19.14 -14.62 -4.03
N GLN A 556 -19.77 -15.39 -4.91
CA GLN A 556 -19.79 -15.03 -6.32
C GLN A 556 -20.63 -13.76 -6.53
N PHE A 557 -20.11 -12.80 -7.28
CA PHE A 557 -20.80 -11.55 -7.61
C PHE A 557 -20.79 -11.33 -9.12
N THR A 558 -21.91 -10.82 -9.64
CA THR A 558 -22.07 -10.53 -11.06
C THR A 558 -21.67 -9.08 -11.34
N ILE A 559 -20.88 -8.87 -12.38
CA ILE A 559 -20.61 -7.52 -12.89
C ILE A 559 -21.89 -6.97 -13.51
N LYS A 560 -22.55 -6.05 -12.78
CA LYS A 560 -23.76 -5.34 -13.21
C LYS A 560 -23.44 -4.10 -14.03
N GLU A 561 -24.40 -3.71 -14.88
CA GLU A 561 -24.51 -2.39 -15.48
C GLU A 561 -24.94 -1.39 -14.40
N ASN A 562 -24.30 -0.22 -14.35
CA ASN A 562 -24.60 0.80 -13.35
C ASN A 562 -26.00 1.39 -13.58
N ALA A 563 -26.67 1.80 -12.51
CA ALA A 563 -27.97 2.49 -12.59
C ALA A 563 -27.82 3.97 -13.00
N THR A 564 -26.60 4.50 -12.97
CA THR A 564 -26.19 5.79 -13.49
C THR A 564 -25.43 5.55 -14.80
N HIS A 565 -25.58 6.41 -15.81
CA HIS A 565 -25.15 6.24 -17.21
C HIS A 565 -23.63 6.05 -17.49
N TYR A 566 -22.87 5.41 -16.59
CA TYR A 566 -21.46 5.07 -16.74
C TYR A 566 -21.27 3.60 -17.14
N THR A 567 -20.48 3.35 -18.18
CA THR A 567 -20.23 2.00 -18.71
C THR A 567 -19.03 1.27 -18.08
N SER A 568 -18.46 1.83 -17.01
CA SER A 568 -17.48 1.15 -16.19
C SER A 568 -17.94 0.93 -14.74
N SER A 569 -17.99 -0.33 -14.30
CA SER A 569 -18.36 -0.73 -12.95
C SER A 569 -17.10 -1.15 -12.18
N ILE A 570 -16.73 -0.39 -11.15
CA ILE A 570 -15.52 -0.64 -10.36
C ILE A 570 -15.89 -1.54 -9.17
N TYR A 571 -15.40 -2.78 -9.18
CA TYR A 571 -15.61 -3.71 -8.07
C TYR A 571 -14.35 -3.79 -7.22
N HIS A 572 -14.46 -3.39 -5.96
CA HIS A 572 -13.38 -3.50 -4.99
C HIS A 572 -13.59 -4.73 -4.10
N VAL A 573 -12.70 -5.71 -4.26
CA VAL A 573 -12.59 -6.91 -3.45
C VAL A 573 -11.42 -6.74 -2.50
N LYS A 574 -11.71 -6.66 -1.21
CA LYS A 574 -10.69 -6.49 -0.17
C LYS A 574 -10.59 -7.73 0.68
N PHE A 575 -9.37 -8.22 0.90
CA PHE A 575 -9.05 -9.28 1.85
C PHE A 575 -8.24 -8.70 3.02
N ILE A 576 -8.66 -8.99 4.25
CA ILE A 576 -7.98 -8.62 5.49
C ILE A 576 -7.58 -9.91 6.22
N ASN A 577 -6.27 -10.10 6.41
CA ASN A 577 -5.74 -11.23 7.18
C ASN A 577 -5.29 -10.76 8.55
N SER A 578 -6.06 -11.09 9.58
CA SER A 578 -5.68 -10.81 10.96
C SER A 578 -4.71 -11.89 11.46
N ILE A 579 -3.59 -11.47 12.04
CA ILE A 579 -2.59 -12.39 12.59
C ILE A 579 -3.21 -13.20 13.74
N GLN A 580 -3.15 -14.53 13.62
CA GLN A 580 -3.47 -15.42 14.72
C GLN A 580 -2.35 -15.41 15.75
N LYS A 581 -2.75 -15.54 17.02
CA LYS A 581 -1.87 -15.35 18.16
C LYS A 581 -2.09 -16.49 19.15
N GLY A 582 -1.06 -16.78 19.93
CA GLY A 582 -1.07 -17.71 21.04
C GLY A 582 -0.36 -17.12 22.25
N ASN A 583 -0.35 -17.89 23.34
CA ASN A 583 0.30 -17.50 24.58
C ASN A 583 1.46 -18.45 24.90
N ILE A 584 2.48 -17.94 25.57
CA ILE A 584 3.56 -18.72 26.17
C ILE A 584 3.31 -18.74 27.68
N ARG A 585 3.15 -19.93 28.27
CA ARG A 585 2.94 -20.10 29.72
C ARG A 585 4.08 -20.86 30.36
N ILE A 586 4.56 -20.35 31.49
CA ILE A 586 5.68 -20.89 32.24
C ILE A 586 5.23 -21.07 33.68
N THR A 587 5.21 -22.32 34.14
CA THR A 587 4.85 -22.69 35.52
C THR A 587 6.08 -23.16 36.27
N LYS A 588 6.23 -22.73 37.52
CA LYS A 588 7.30 -23.17 38.41
C LYS A 588 6.79 -24.16 39.44
N GLU A 589 7.45 -25.31 39.56
CA GLU A 589 7.13 -26.35 40.54
C GLU A 589 8.38 -26.83 41.30
N LEU A 590 8.17 -27.53 42.42
CA LEU A 590 9.21 -28.24 43.17
C LEU A 590 8.87 -29.72 43.27
N SER A 591 9.87 -30.59 43.07
CA SER A 591 9.72 -32.05 43.17
C SER A 591 9.23 -32.49 44.56
N ASP A 592 9.71 -31.82 45.61
CA ASP A 592 9.44 -32.20 47.00
C ASP A 592 8.11 -31.64 47.58
N LYS A 593 7.24 -31.00 46.78
CA LYS A 593 5.98 -30.33 47.21
C LYS A 593 6.11 -29.31 48.35
N ASN A 594 7.32 -28.92 48.73
CA ASN A 594 7.56 -27.87 49.71
C ASN A 594 7.11 -26.52 49.15
N VAL A 595 6.58 -25.65 50.03
CA VAL A 595 6.20 -24.27 49.68
C VAL A 595 7.36 -23.35 50.04
N THR A 596 7.75 -22.48 49.11
CA THR A 596 8.79 -21.45 49.32
C THR A 596 8.37 -20.15 48.66
N ASP A 597 8.81 -19.04 49.25
CA ASP A 597 8.64 -17.68 48.70
C ASP A 597 9.78 -17.25 47.77
N ASP A 598 10.74 -18.14 47.49
CA ASP A 598 11.83 -17.89 46.55
C ASP A 598 11.33 -17.53 45.15
N VAL A 599 12.02 -16.57 44.54
CA VAL A 599 11.75 -16.08 43.18
C VAL A 599 12.71 -16.73 42.19
N PHE A 600 12.16 -17.29 41.12
CA PHE A 600 12.89 -17.92 40.02
C PHE A 600 12.85 -17.01 38.79
N ARG A 601 13.97 -16.94 38.07
CA ARG A 601 14.17 -16.05 36.93
C ARG A 601 14.21 -16.83 35.63
N PHE A 602 13.43 -16.41 34.66
CA PHE A 602 13.40 -17.02 33.34
C PHE A 602 13.76 -15.98 32.28
N ARG A 603 14.73 -16.32 31.44
CA ARG A 603 15.05 -15.59 30.21
C ARG A 603 14.24 -16.20 29.06
N ILE A 604 13.57 -15.35 28.29
CA ILE A 604 12.82 -15.76 27.10
C ILE A 604 13.45 -15.09 25.89
N ASP A 605 13.80 -15.89 24.89
CA ASP A 605 14.31 -15.42 23.61
C ASP A 605 13.33 -15.81 22.50
N ILE A 606 12.91 -14.84 21.69
CA ILE A 606 12.13 -15.09 20.48
C ILE A 606 13.10 -15.27 19.32
N ASN A 607 13.08 -16.43 18.69
CA ASN A 607 14.01 -16.84 17.63
C ASN A 607 13.41 -16.67 16.23
N SER A 608 12.08 -16.80 16.11
CA SER A 608 11.36 -16.59 14.85
C SER A 608 10.01 -15.94 15.12
N ILE A 609 9.46 -15.23 14.14
CA ILE A 609 8.12 -14.65 14.19
C ILE A 609 7.38 -15.03 12.90
N LEU A 610 6.14 -15.53 13.01
CA LEU A 610 5.34 -16.00 11.87
C LEU A 610 6.07 -17.06 11.02
N GLY A 611 6.93 -17.87 11.61
CA GLY A 611 7.74 -18.87 10.91
C GLY A 611 8.97 -18.31 10.17
N VAL A 612 9.27 -17.02 10.30
CA VAL A 612 10.47 -16.39 9.73
C VAL A 612 11.53 -16.27 10.81
N ASP A 613 12.67 -16.93 10.62
CA ASP A 613 13.81 -16.88 11.55
C ASP A 613 14.39 -15.47 11.63
N LEU A 614 14.76 -15.05 12.85
CA LEU A 614 15.39 -13.77 13.11
C LEU A 614 16.91 -13.92 13.05
N ASP A 615 17.60 -12.92 12.48
CA ASP A 615 19.07 -12.90 12.41
C ASP A 615 19.72 -13.00 13.79
N LYS A 616 19.06 -12.44 14.81
CA LYS A 616 19.45 -12.54 16.22
C LYS A 616 18.20 -12.75 17.07
N PRO A 617 18.25 -13.67 18.05
CA PRO A 617 17.16 -13.83 19.00
C PRO A 617 16.87 -12.52 19.76
N ILE A 618 15.58 -12.24 19.96
CA ILE A 618 15.14 -11.08 20.74
C ILE A 618 14.91 -11.53 22.18
N ASN A 619 15.74 -11.06 23.11
CA ASN A 619 15.47 -11.24 24.53
C ASN A 619 14.22 -10.42 24.94
N TYR A 620 13.18 -11.12 25.36
CA TYR A 620 11.88 -10.55 25.67
C TYR A 620 11.93 -9.62 26.88
N SER A 621 11.59 -8.34 26.68
CA SER A 621 11.51 -7.31 27.73
C SER A 621 10.12 -6.69 27.87
N GLY A 622 9.10 -7.37 27.33
CA GLY A 622 7.72 -6.93 27.39
C GLY A 622 7.02 -7.27 28.70
N LYS A 623 5.70 -7.04 28.72
CA LYS A 623 4.85 -7.35 29.88
C LYS A 623 4.43 -8.81 29.91
N TYR A 624 4.33 -9.36 31.11
CA TYR A 624 3.80 -10.71 31.35
C TYR A 624 2.76 -10.67 32.46
N TYR A 625 2.00 -11.74 32.61
CA TYR A 625 0.92 -11.84 33.60
C TYR A 625 1.19 -13.00 34.55
N VAL A 626 1.12 -12.77 35.85
CA VAL A 626 1.18 -13.83 36.86
C VAL A 626 -0.15 -13.86 37.58
N ASN A 627 -0.86 -15.00 37.50
CA ASN A 627 -2.21 -15.14 38.05
C ASN A 627 -3.17 -14.02 37.60
N GLY A 628 -3.02 -13.57 36.34
CA GLY A 628 -3.81 -12.48 35.74
C GLY A 628 -3.33 -11.06 36.08
N ILE A 629 -2.37 -10.90 37.00
CA ILE A 629 -1.81 -9.60 37.36
C ILE A 629 -0.66 -9.26 36.42
N GLU A 630 -0.72 -8.08 35.80
CA GLU A 630 0.31 -7.58 34.89
C GLU A 630 1.60 -7.23 35.65
N LYS A 631 2.74 -7.70 35.12
CA LYS A 631 4.09 -7.44 35.61
C LYS A 631 5.00 -7.00 34.46
N ASN A 632 6.06 -6.27 34.81
CA ASN A 632 7.14 -5.91 33.88
C ASN A 632 8.35 -6.82 34.09
N THR A 633 9.09 -7.11 33.03
CA THR A 633 10.38 -7.81 33.14
C THR A 633 11.38 -7.00 33.95
N SER A 634 12.24 -7.67 34.71
CA SER A 634 13.38 -7.09 35.41
C SER A 634 14.68 -7.36 34.64
N VAL A 635 15.75 -6.62 34.95
CA VAL A 635 17.08 -6.86 34.38
C VAL A 635 17.91 -7.63 35.40
N TYR A 636 18.49 -8.75 34.98
CA TYR A 636 19.40 -9.57 35.77
C TYR A 636 20.58 -10.01 34.91
N ASP A 637 21.80 -9.70 35.37
CA ASP A 637 23.05 -10.01 34.66
C ASP A 637 23.04 -9.57 33.19
N GLY A 638 22.57 -8.35 32.93
CA GLY A 638 22.45 -7.77 31.59
C GLY A 638 21.33 -8.33 30.71
N ASN A 639 20.52 -9.27 31.19
CA ASN A 639 19.40 -9.88 30.46
C ASN A 639 18.06 -9.46 31.05
N TYR A 640 17.03 -9.33 30.21
CA TYR A 640 15.66 -9.21 30.66
C TYR A 640 15.10 -10.58 31.04
N VAL A 641 14.48 -10.62 32.21
CA VAL A 641 13.93 -11.83 32.81
C VAL A 641 12.52 -11.61 33.34
N ILE A 642 11.75 -12.68 33.40
CA ILE A 642 10.50 -12.73 34.16
C ILE A 642 10.75 -13.44 35.49
N GLU A 643 9.95 -13.09 36.49
CA GLU A 643 10.11 -13.56 37.86
C GLU A 643 8.81 -14.20 38.36
N ILE A 644 8.90 -15.48 38.75
CA ILE A 644 7.78 -16.25 39.30
C ILE A 644 8.22 -17.07 40.52
N LYS A 645 7.30 -17.28 41.46
CA LYS A 645 7.46 -18.17 42.61
C LYS A 645 6.94 -19.56 42.31
N VAL A 646 7.25 -20.51 43.19
CA VAL A 646 6.70 -21.88 43.12
C VAL A 646 5.17 -21.84 43.20
N GLY A 647 4.52 -22.60 42.31
CA GLY A 647 3.07 -22.65 42.16
C GLY A 647 2.49 -21.54 41.27
N GLU A 648 3.27 -20.52 40.91
CA GLU A 648 2.83 -19.47 40.00
C GLU A 648 2.98 -19.89 38.53
N THR A 649 2.12 -19.33 37.68
CA THR A 649 2.25 -19.42 36.22
C THR A 649 2.36 -18.02 35.64
N ALA A 650 3.45 -17.76 34.93
CA ALA A 650 3.59 -16.59 34.07
C ALA A 650 2.98 -16.87 32.69
N GLU A 651 2.33 -15.86 32.13
CA GLU A 651 1.74 -15.89 30.79
C GLU A 651 2.20 -14.67 29.99
N ILE A 652 2.81 -14.92 28.83
CA ILE A 652 3.11 -13.91 27.81
C ILE A 652 2.06 -14.05 26.73
N ARG A 653 1.25 -12.99 26.54
CA ARG A 653 0.07 -13.03 25.66
C ARG A 653 0.33 -12.46 24.28
N GLY A 654 -0.44 -12.92 23.29
CA GLY A 654 -0.50 -12.28 21.98
C GLY A 654 0.74 -12.50 21.10
N ILE A 655 1.44 -13.61 21.28
CA ILE A 655 2.59 -13.96 20.45
C ILE A 655 2.07 -14.51 19.11
N PRO A 656 2.54 -14.02 17.95
CA PRO A 656 2.09 -14.55 16.65
C PRO A 656 2.29 -16.07 16.54
N LEU A 657 1.34 -16.79 15.93
CA LEU A 657 1.51 -18.22 15.68
C LEU A 657 2.73 -18.50 14.79
N GLN A 658 3.28 -19.72 14.88
CA GLN A 658 4.51 -20.15 14.22
C GLN A 658 5.77 -19.39 14.68
N SER A 659 5.69 -18.59 15.75
CA SER A 659 6.88 -18.00 16.38
C SER A 659 7.62 -19.07 17.18
N LYS A 660 8.94 -19.15 17.00
CA LYS A 660 9.83 -20.03 17.75
C LYS A 660 10.42 -19.27 18.92
N PHE A 661 10.44 -19.87 20.10
CA PHE A 661 10.99 -19.27 21.31
C PHE A 661 11.91 -20.24 22.03
N THR A 662 12.81 -19.70 22.86
CA THR A 662 13.62 -20.45 23.82
C THR A 662 13.39 -19.89 25.21
N ILE A 663 13.14 -20.76 26.19
CA ILE A 663 13.06 -20.39 27.60
C ILE A 663 14.28 -20.99 28.31
N THR A 664 14.94 -20.19 29.14
CA THR A 664 16.05 -20.61 29.99
C THR A 664 15.76 -20.21 31.43
N GLU A 665 15.74 -21.18 32.35
CA GLU A 665 15.76 -20.87 33.78
C GLU A 665 17.19 -20.46 34.17
N LEU A 666 17.33 -19.29 34.78
CA LEU A 666 18.62 -18.82 35.28
C LEU A 666 18.93 -19.45 36.63
N ASP A 667 20.22 -19.69 36.87
CA ASP A 667 20.67 -20.41 38.05
C ASP A 667 20.26 -19.70 39.36
N LYS A 668 19.76 -20.48 40.32
CA LYS A 668 19.37 -20.03 41.66
C LYS A 668 20.05 -20.91 42.70
N ASP A 669 20.79 -20.27 43.60
CA ASP A 669 21.50 -20.99 44.65
C ASP A 669 20.52 -21.76 45.55
N GLY A 670 20.91 -23.00 45.90
CA GLY A 670 20.08 -23.97 46.63
C GLY A 670 19.08 -24.76 45.79
N TYR A 671 19.01 -24.53 44.47
CA TYR A 671 18.11 -25.25 43.57
C TYR A 671 18.86 -25.81 42.35
N GLU A 672 18.32 -26.89 41.80
CA GLU A 672 18.73 -27.49 40.54
C GLU A 672 17.48 -27.90 39.75
N VAL A 673 17.49 -27.72 38.44
CA VAL A 673 16.39 -28.12 37.57
C VAL A 673 16.37 -29.64 37.46
N ASP A 674 15.27 -30.23 37.88
CA ASP A 674 15.05 -31.68 37.91
C ASP A 674 14.39 -32.17 36.63
N ASN A 675 13.38 -31.42 36.16
CA ASN A 675 12.63 -31.77 34.95
C ASN A 675 12.04 -30.52 34.28
N VAL A 676 11.96 -30.57 32.95
CA VAL A 676 11.17 -29.65 32.12
C VAL A 676 10.28 -30.49 31.21
N ASN A 677 8.96 -30.29 31.26
CA ASN A 677 8.05 -31.01 30.37
C ASN A 677 8.36 -30.70 28.88
N ASN A 678 7.90 -31.57 27.97
CA ASN A 678 8.09 -31.43 26.51
C ASN A 678 9.55 -31.60 26.02
N ASN A 679 10.33 -32.50 26.63
CA ASN A 679 11.67 -32.90 26.19
C ASN A 679 12.69 -31.74 26.13
N GLY A 680 12.68 -30.84 27.12
CA GLY A 680 13.72 -29.80 27.25
C GLY A 680 15.13 -30.38 27.45
N THR A 681 16.15 -29.60 27.09
CA THR A 681 17.55 -29.96 27.27
C THR A 681 18.06 -29.44 28.63
N ILE A 682 18.71 -30.31 29.40
CA ILE A 682 19.31 -29.97 30.70
C ILE A 682 20.81 -30.28 30.60
N GLU A 683 21.64 -29.25 30.68
CA GLU A 683 23.10 -29.37 30.72
C GLU A 683 23.65 -28.54 31.89
N ASP A 684 24.47 -29.14 32.75
CA ASP A 684 25.11 -28.48 33.90
C ASP A 684 24.15 -27.70 34.84
N GLY A 685 22.94 -28.23 35.05
CA GLY A 685 21.92 -27.59 35.89
C GLY A 685 21.27 -26.34 35.28
N LYS A 686 21.65 -25.97 34.05
CA LYS A 686 20.95 -24.98 33.23
C LYS A 686 20.01 -25.71 32.28
N SER A 687 18.73 -25.39 32.39
CA SER A 687 17.71 -25.98 31.54
C SER A 687 17.24 -24.98 30.49
N SER A 688 17.25 -25.40 29.23
CA SER A 688 16.67 -24.65 28.13
C SER A 688 15.65 -25.51 27.39
N ILE A 689 14.59 -24.87 26.91
CA ILE A 689 13.61 -25.52 26.02
C ILE A 689 13.30 -24.59 24.86
N THR A 690 13.27 -25.17 23.66
CA THR A 690 12.85 -24.47 22.45
C THR A 690 11.50 -25.01 22.01
N GLY A 691 10.55 -24.11 21.78
CA GLY A 691 9.19 -24.45 21.36
C GLY A 691 8.69 -23.55 20.23
N PHE A 692 7.49 -23.86 19.75
CA PHE A 692 6.75 -23.08 18.77
C PHE A 692 5.41 -22.66 19.36
N VAL A 693 4.93 -21.48 18.99
CA VAL A 693 3.57 -21.04 19.34
C VAL A 693 2.60 -21.58 18.29
N GLU A 694 1.91 -22.68 18.62
CA GLU A 694 0.94 -23.29 17.69
C GLU A 694 -0.51 -22.86 17.97
N ASN A 695 -0.82 -22.61 19.24
CA ASN A 695 -2.13 -22.20 19.72
C ASN A 695 -2.02 -21.48 21.08
N ASP A 696 -3.15 -21.33 21.77
CA ASP A 696 -3.22 -20.73 23.10
C ASP A 696 -2.76 -21.66 24.24
N GLU A 697 -2.21 -22.85 23.99
CA GLU A 697 -1.96 -23.91 25.00
C GLU A 697 -0.48 -24.20 25.29
N ASN A 698 0.47 -23.38 24.84
CA ASN A 698 1.90 -23.64 25.09
C ASN A 698 2.23 -23.48 26.59
N LYS A 699 2.11 -24.56 27.36
CA LYS A 699 2.41 -24.62 28.79
C LYS A 699 3.68 -25.41 29.05
N ILE A 700 4.69 -24.70 29.53
CA ILE A 700 5.97 -25.24 29.95
C ILE A 700 6.01 -25.25 31.48
N VAL A 701 6.41 -26.37 32.07
CA VAL A 701 6.52 -26.58 33.51
C VAL A 701 7.97 -26.91 33.85
N TYR A 702 8.59 -26.04 34.65
CA TYR A 702 9.94 -26.24 35.18
C TYR A 702 9.86 -26.71 36.63
N THR A 703 10.32 -27.93 36.88
CA THR A 703 10.36 -28.55 38.20
C THR A 703 11.79 -28.53 38.75
N ASN A 704 12.00 -27.93 39.92
CA ASN A 704 13.30 -27.96 40.61
C ASN A 704 13.29 -28.88 41.81
N LYS A 705 14.47 -29.40 42.15
CA LYS A 705 14.76 -30.05 43.42
C LYS A 705 15.59 -29.13 44.32
N LEU A 706 15.39 -29.27 45.63
CA LEU A 706 16.16 -28.55 46.64
C LEU A 706 17.52 -29.23 46.84
N LEU A 707 18.58 -28.42 46.84
CA LEU A 707 19.93 -28.89 47.13
C LEU A 707 20.20 -28.91 48.63
N LYS A 708 20.90 -29.96 49.05
CA LYS A 708 21.26 -30.23 50.44
C LYS A 708 22.76 -30.40 50.56
N GLY A 709 23.29 -29.97 51.69
CA GLY A 709 24.70 -30.03 52.02
C GLY A 709 24.91 -30.37 53.49
N ARG A 710 26.16 -30.19 53.94
CA ARG A 710 26.59 -30.48 55.30
C ARG A 710 27.62 -29.49 55.81
N ILE A 711 27.68 -29.36 57.13
CA ILE A 711 28.72 -28.61 57.84
C ILE A 711 29.56 -29.60 58.65
N GLU A 712 30.87 -29.55 58.47
CA GLU A 712 31.87 -30.32 59.20
C GLU A 712 32.64 -29.39 60.14
N ILE A 713 32.57 -29.69 61.43
CA ILE A 713 33.27 -28.95 62.49
C ILE A 713 34.46 -29.79 62.96
N THR A 714 35.65 -29.21 62.97
CA THR A 714 36.84 -29.81 63.61
C THR A 714 37.21 -29.00 64.84
N LYS A 715 37.11 -29.61 66.02
CA LYS A 715 37.36 -28.96 67.30
C LYS A 715 38.78 -29.25 67.78
N VAL A 716 39.54 -28.19 68.03
CA VAL A 716 40.95 -28.30 68.43
C VAL A 716 41.29 -27.40 69.62
N ASP A 717 42.45 -27.64 70.24
CA ASP A 717 43.06 -26.76 71.22
C ASP A 717 43.59 -25.47 70.55
N THR A 718 43.46 -24.33 71.24
CA THR A 718 43.97 -23.03 70.75
C THR A 718 45.51 -23.00 70.64
N ASP A 719 46.22 -23.62 71.57
CA ASP A 719 47.69 -23.61 71.64
C ASP A 719 48.32 -24.79 70.88
N ASP A 720 47.59 -25.90 70.73
CA ASP A 720 48.00 -27.06 69.92
C ASP A 720 46.88 -27.54 68.99
N THR A 721 46.84 -27.00 67.77
CA THR A 721 45.81 -27.37 66.78
C THR A 721 45.86 -28.83 66.29
N SER A 722 46.90 -29.60 66.63
CA SER A 722 46.94 -31.05 66.37
C SER A 722 46.13 -31.85 67.40
N LYS A 723 45.87 -31.26 68.57
CA LYS A 723 45.08 -31.85 69.65
C LYS A 723 43.59 -31.67 69.38
N MET A 724 42.96 -32.73 68.90
CA MET A 724 41.52 -32.82 68.64
C MET A 724 40.74 -32.96 69.96
N LEU A 725 39.61 -32.26 70.09
CA LEU A 725 38.85 -32.19 71.35
C LEU A 725 37.48 -32.84 71.24
N LYS A 726 37.27 -33.89 72.05
CA LYS A 726 35.99 -34.59 72.22
C LYS A 726 35.05 -33.86 73.19
N GLY A 727 33.75 -33.99 72.97
CA GLY A 727 32.71 -33.63 73.93
C GLY A 727 32.25 -32.18 73.89
N ALA A 728 32.67 -31.39 72.89
CA ALA A 728 32.05 -30.10 72.60
C ALA A 728 30.66 -30.35 72.01
N GLU A 729 29.62 -29.70 72.53
CA GLU A 729 28.28 -29.75 71.97
C GLU A 729 28.00 -28.45 71.22
N PHE A 730 27.63 -28.59 69.95
CA PHE A 730 27.23 -27.51 69.09
C PHE A 730 25.73 -27.56 68.83
N LYS A 731 25.10 -26.39 68.85
CA LYS A 731 23.74 -26.13 68.40
C LYS A 731 23.81 -25.42 67.05
N ILE A 732 22.99 -25.84 66.08
CA ILE A 732 22.82 -25.12 64.81
C ILE A 732 21.40 -24.55 64.69
N GLU A 733 21.30 -23.32 64.22
CA GLU A 733 20.05 -22.66 63.82
C GLU A 733 20.23 -22.02 62.44
N LYS A 734 19.18 -22.06 61.61
CA LYS A 734 19.18 -21.36 60.32
C LYS A 734 18.85 -19.89 60.57
N ILE A 735 19.53 -18.99 59.87
CA ILE A 735 19.38 -17.53 60.07
C ILE A 735 19.11 -16.80 58.76
N ASN A 736 18.45 -15.65 58.85
CA ASN A 736 18.38 -14.69 57.75
C ASN A 736 19.75 -14.01 57.59
N PRO A 737 20.31 -13.92 56.36
CA PRO A 737 21.63 -13.33 56.13
C PRO A 737 21.72 -11.84 56.50
N ASP A 738 20.62 -11.10 56.34
CA ASP A 738 20.56 -9.65 56.52
C ASP A 738 20.18 -9.27 57.95
N THR A 739 19.08 -9.83 58.46
CA THR A 739 18.58 -9.48 59.82
C THR A 739 19.29 -10.25 60.92
N LYS A 740 19.98 -11.35 60.58
CA LYS A 740 20.63 -12.27 61.54
C LYS A 740 19.64 -12.94 62.49
N GLU A 741 18.35 -12.85 62.22
CA GLU A 741 17.30 -13.48 63.01
C GLU A 741 17.18 -14.97 62.67
N LYS A 742 16.73 -15.76 63.65
CA LYS A 742 16.51 -17.19 63.50
C LYS A 742 15.30 -17.46 62.61
N ASP A 743 15.44 -18.42 61.71
CA ASP A 743 14.32 -19.02 60.99
C ASP A 743 13.54 -19.94 61.96
N GLU A 744 12.37 -19.47 62.42
CA GLU A 744 11.54 -20.21 63.39
C GLU A 744 10.97 -21.52 62.83
N SER A 745 10.95 -21.69 61.51
CA SER A 745 10.54 -22.95 60.88
C SER A 745 11.62 -24.04 60.94
N PHE A 746 12.87 -23.66 61.24
CA PHE A 746 13.97 -24.60 61.33
C PHE A 746 14.05 -25.25 62.71
N ASN A 747 13.93 -26.58 62.73
CA ASN A 747 14.18 -27.39 63.92
C ASN A 747 15.67 -27.34 64.26
N VAL A 748 15.99 -26.71 65.40
CA VAL A 748 17.33 -26.68 65.98
C VAL A 748 17.88 -28.11 66.09
N LYS A 749 19.11 -28.32 65.60
CA LYS A 749 19.81 -29.60 65.72
C LYS A 749 21.04 -29.42 66.62
N ASN A 750 21.41 -30.48 67.33
CA ASN A 750 22.67 -30.53 68.08
C ASN A 750 23.60 -31.60 67.50
N SER A 751 24.90 -31.40 67.62
CA SER A 751 25.93 -32.36 67.25
C SER A 751 27.09 -32.25 68.24
N VAL A 752 27.67 -33.38 68.65
CA VAL A 752 28.73 -33.45 69.66
C VAL A 752 30.02 -33.91 69.00
N THR A 753 31.15 -33.35 69.39
CA THR A 753 32.44 -33.78 68.85
C THR A 753 32.82 -35.16 69.36
N GLU A 754 33.08 -36.07 68.43
CA GLU A 754 33.49 -37.45 68.69
C GLU A 754 34.98 -37.54 69.09
N ASP A 755 35.52 -38.75 69.24
CA ASP A 755 36.92 -38.99 69.63
C ASP A 755 37.94 -38.35 68.68
N ASN A 756 37.59 -38.18 67.41
CA ASN A 756 38.42 -37.52 66.40
C ASN A 756 38.28 -35.99 66.39
N GLY A 757 37.55 -35.41 67.36
CA GLY A 757 37.26 -33.98 67.46
C GLY A 757 36.28 -33.45 66.41
N LYS A 758 35.59 -34.31 65.65
CA LYS A 758 34.67 -33.89 64.59
C LYS A 758 33.22 -33.92 65.05
N ALA A 759 32.46 -32.93 64.60
CA ALA A 759 31.00 -32.92 64.66
C ALA A 759 30.46 -32.60 63.25
N VAL A 760 29.36 -33.25 62.86
CA VAL A 760 28.76 -33.08 61.52
C VAL A 760 27.29 -32.73 61.64
N PHE A 761 26.85 -31.78 60.82
CA PHE A 761 25.44 -31.51 60.56
C PHE A 761 25.16 -31.80 59.09
N ASP A 762 24.41 -32.88 58.81
CA ASP A 762 24.09 -33.33 57.45
C ASP A 762 22.64 -33.03 57.06
N ASN A 763 22.32 -33.22 55.77
CA ASN A 763 20.99 -33.02 55.19
C ASN A 763 20.44 -31.62 55.52
N LEU A 764 21.30 -30.61 55.39
CA LEU A 764 20.96 -29.21 55.57
C LEU A 764 20.65 -28.59 54.22
N LEU A 765 19.52 -27.89 54.10
CA LEU A 765 19.25 -27.10 52.90
C LEU A 765 20.35 -26.04 52.72
N TYR A 766 20.67 -25.69 51.48
CA TYR A 766 21.57 -24.57 51.23
C TYR A 766 21.04 -23.29 51.89
N GLY A 767 21.93 -22.46 52.42
CA GLY A 767 21.58 -21.24 53.17
C GLY A 767 22.51 -20.91 54.33
N TYR A 768 22.14 -19.88 55.08
CA TYR A 768 22.92 -19.32 56.18
C TYR A 768 22.56 -19.96 57.52
N TYR A 769 23.57 -20.31 58.29
CA TYR A 769 23.43 -20.96 59.59
C TYR A 769 24.30 -20.29 60.64
N ARG A 770 23.81 -20.30 61.87
CA ARG A 770 24.54 -19.93 63.07
C ARG A 770 24.81 -21.17 63.90
N ILE A 771 26.06 -21.31 64.30
CA ILE A 771 26.58 -22.42 65.09
C ILE A 771 27.01 -21.88 66.44
N THR A 772 26.40 -22.36 67.51
CA THR A 772 26.71 -21.94 68.89
C THR A 772 27.26 -23.12 69.65
N GLU A 773 28.46 -22.99 70.23
CA GLU A 773 28.94 -23.97 71.21
C GLU A 773 28.11 -23.81 72.49
N VAL A 774 27.35 -24.84 72.86
CA VAL A 774 26.50 -24.82 74.06
C VAL A 774 27.15 -25.54 75.23
N LYS A 775 28.15 -26.39 74.96
CA LYS A 775 28.97 -27.07 75.96
C LYS A 775 30.40 -27.20 75.44
N SER A 776 31.38 -26.76 76.23
CA SER A 776 32.79 -26.95 75.89
C SER A 776 33.29 -28.36 76.23
N PRO A 777 34.39 -28.80 75.60
CA PRO A 777 35.14 -29.98 76.05
C PRO A 777 35.54 -29.86 77.52
N GLU A 778 35.66 -31.00 78.20
CA GLU A 778 36.11 -31.04 79.59
C GLU A 778 37.49 -30.37 79.74
N GLY A 779 37.61 -29.46 80.71
CA GLY A 779 38.85 -28.70 80.93
C GLY A 779 39.05 -27.49 80.02
N TYR A 780 38.10 -27.15 79.14
CA TYR A 780 38.19 -26.00 78.22
C TYR A 780 37.14 -24.91 78.48
N ASN A 781 37.45 -23.67 78.13
CA ASN A 781 36.50 -22.55 78.18
C ASN A 781 35.42 -22.70 77.10
N LEU A 782 34.21 -22.21 77.38
CA LEU A 782 33.13 -22.13 76.41
C LEU A 782 33.38 -20.98 75.42
N LEU A 783 33.16 -21.22 74.13
CA LEU A 783 33.22 -20.18 73.12
C LEU A 783 32.08 -19.18 73.31
N ASN A 784 32.42 -17.90 73.48
CA ASN A 784 31.43 -16.85 73.79
C ASN A 784 30.65 -16.35 72.55
N ASN A 785 31.20 -16.53 71.35
CA ASN A 785 30.62 -15.98 70.12
C ASN A 785 30.18 -17.11 69.19
N PRO A 786 28.97 -17.04 68.62
CA PRO A 786 28.53 -17.98 67.61
C PRO A 786 29.27 -17.78 66.28
N ILE A 787 29.29 -18.82 65.44
CA ILE A 787 29.95 -18.85 64.14
C ILE A 787 28.88 -18.87 63.06
N GLU A 788 28.95 -17.96 62.09
CA GLU A 788 28.05 -17.91 60.95
C GLU A 788 28.69 -18.54 59.71
N VAL A 789 27.93 -19.39 59.02
CA VAL A 789 28.38 -20.09 57.80
C VAL A 789 27.29 -20.06 56.73
N ASN A 790 27.68 -20.23 55.46
CA ASN A 790 26.76 -20.34 54.33
C ASN A 790 27.04 -21.62 53.54
N ILE A 791 26.04 -22.49 53.40
CA ILE A 791 26.08 -23.67 52.52
C ILE A 791 25.57 -23.23 51.14
N ASN A 792 26.39 -23.31 50.11
CA ASN A 792 26.05 -22.81 48.77
C ASN A 792 26.79 -23.60 47.68
N LYS A 793 26.53 -23.28 46.40
CA LYS A 793 27.22 -23.94 45.28
C LYS A 793 28.74 -23.73 45.29
N ASN A 794 29.25 -22.60 45.76
CA ASN A 794 30.70 -22.30 45.75
C ASN A 794 31.52 -23.23 46.65
N ASN A 795 30.90 -23.81 47.68
CA ASN A 795 31.51 -24.82 48.54
C ASN A 795 31.06 -26.25 48.22
N ASN A 796 30.40 -26.46 47.07
CA ASN A 796 29.84 -27.75 46.66
C ASN A 796 28.96 -28.39 47.75
N GLY A 797 28.26 -27.56 48.53
CA GLY A 797 27.42 -28.00 49.64
C GLY A 797 28.18 -28.50 50.87
N ILE A 798 29.50 -28.34 50.96
CA ILE A 798 30.30 -28.79 52.09
C ILE A 798 31.05 -27.62 52.72
N VAL A 799 30.63 -27.22 53.91
CA VAL A 799 31.34 -26.20 54.71
C VAL A 799 32.22 -26.90 55.74
N LYS A 800 33.51 -26.58 55.76
CA LYS A 800 34.46 -27.08 56.76
C LYS A 800 34.93 -25.94 57.64
N ILE A 801 34.74 -26.05 58.96
CA ILE A 801 35.20 -25.06 59.94
C ILE A 801 36.05 -25.69 61.03
N THR A 802 37.07 -24.97 61.46
CA THR A 802 37.90 -25.32 62.62
C THR A 802 37.55 -24.41 63.79
N VAL A 803 37.22 -24.99 64.94
CA VAL A 803 36.79 -24.26 66.14
C VAL A 803 37.76 -24.53 67.28
N GLN A 804 38.40 -23.49 67.79
CA GLN A 804 39.44 -23.57 68.82
C GLN A 804 38.88 -23.22 70.20
N ASN A 805 39.26 -23.97 71.24
CA ASN A 805 39.00 -23.56 72.63
C ASN A 805 40.32 -23.48 73.39
N SER A 806 40.42 -22.46 74.24
CA SER A 806 41.50 -22.35 75.20
C SER A 806 41.22 -23.24 76.40
N SER A 807 42.25 -23.94 76.86
CA SER A 807 42.18 -24.69 78.11
C SER A 807 41.78 -23.74 79.26
N LYS A 808 40.95 -24.20 80.19
CA LYS A 808 40.68 -23.47 81.43
C LYS A 808 42.03 -23.26 82.09
N ILE A 809 42.42 -21.99 82.27
CA ILE A 809 43.61 -21.66 83.04
C ILE A 809 43.35 -22.23 84.43
N GLN A 810 44.03 -23.32 84.80
CA GLN A 810 44.32 -23.53 86.20
C GLN A 810 45.17 -22.33 86.57
N LEU A 811 44.57 -21.38 87.29
CA LEU A 811 45.37 -20.40 88.01
C LEU A 811 46.43 -21.24 88.74
N PRO A 812 47.73 -21.00 88.52
CA PRO A 812 48.70 -21.59 89.42
C PRO A 812 48.23 -21.23 90.82
N TYR A 813 48.32 -22.18 91.75
CA TYR A 813 48.02 -21.97 93.15
C TYR A 813 48.96 -20.88 93.70
N THR A 814 48.66 -19.61 93.42
CA THR A 814 49.46 -18.44 93.77
C THR A 814 48.87 -17.84 95.03
N GLY A 815 49.15 -18.51 96.15
CA GLY A 815 48.61 -18.07 97.42
C GLY A 815 49.15 -18.76 98.66
N ALA A 816 50.42 -19.24 98.69
CA ALA A 816 51.01 -19.72 99.95
C ALA A 816 52.55 -19.71 100.06
N GLY A 817 53.29 -19.25 99.05
CA GLY A 817 54.77 -19.20 99.08
C GLY A 817 55.36 -17.82 99.38
N GLY A 818 54.86 -16.78 98.71
CA GLY A 818 55.44 -15.42 98.79
C GLY A 818 55.20 -14.70 100.12
N ILE A 819 54.08 -14.95 100.80
CA ILE A 819 53.72 -14.28 102.07
C ILE A 819 54.69 -14.67 103.20
N LYS A 820 55.25 -15.90 103.18
CA LYS A 820 56.25 -16.34 104.17
C LYS A 820 57.60 -15.63 104.01
N ILE A 821 57.99 -15.27 102.78
CA ILE A 821 59.26 -14.57 102.51
C ILE A 821 59.16 -13.09 102.92
N PHE A 822 58.03 -12.43 102.66
CA PHE A 822 57.79 -11.05 103.10
C PHE A 822 57.60 -10.91 104.63
N MET A 823 57.02 -11.92 105.30
CA MET A 823 56.91 -11.97 106.77
C MET A 823 58.28 -12.23 107.45
N LEU A 824 59.15 -13.05 106.86
CA LEU A 824 60.49 -13.29 107.40
C LEU A 824 61.40 -12.04 107.25
N GLY A 825 61.31 -11.34 106.11
CA GLY A 825 62.07 -10.10 105.86
C GLY A 825 61.64 -8.93 106.75
N SER A 826 60.34 -8.81 107.04
CA SER A 826 59.80 -7.74 107.90
C SER A 826 60.14 -7.94 109.39
N VAL A 827 60.18 -9.19 109.89
CA VAL A 827 60.64 -9.49 111.25
C VAL A 827 62.14 -9.18 111.44
N ILE A 828 62.98 -9.44 110.43
CA ILE A 828 64.41 -9.10 110.47
C ILE A 828 64.62 -7.57 110.45
N PHE A 829 63.86 -6.83 109.65
CA PHE A 829 63.91 -5.37 109.60
C PHE A 829 63.46 -4.72 110.92
N ILE A 830 62.42 -5.25 111.55
CA ILE A 830 61.94 -4.76 112.86
C ILE A 830 62.97 -5.08 113.96
N ALA A 831 63.55 -6.29 113.96
CA ALA A 831 64.57 -6.68 114.94
C ALA A 831 65.86 -5.83 114.82
N THR A 832 66.27 -5.48 113.60
CA THR A 832 67.43 -4.58 113.37
C THR A 832 67.13 -3.14 113.79
N ALA A 833 65.94 -2.61 113.48
CA ALA A 833 65.52 -1.28 113.91
C ALA A 833 65.44 -1.15 115.45
N VAL A 834 64.89 -2.17 116.13
CA VAL A 834 64.83 -2.22 117.60
C VAL A 834 66.23 -2.34 118.22
N SER A 835 67.14 -3.11 117.61
CA SER A 835 68.53 -3.22 118.09
C SER A 835 69.30 -1.91 117.95
N ILE A 836 69.11 -1.19 116.84
CA ILE A 836 69.70 0.15 116.62
C ILE A 836 69.12 1.16 117.62
N TYR A 837 67.81 1.10 117.90
CA TYR A 837 67.16 1.96 118.88
C TYR A 837 67.66 1.71 120.32
N ILE A 838 67.81 0.44 120.72
CA ILE A 838 68.38 0.07 122.03
C ILE A 838 69.84 0.53 122.15
N LEU A 839 70.65 0.40 121.09
CA LEU A 839 72.03 0.91 121.06
C LEU A 839 72.08 2.45 121.13
N TRP A 840 71.16 3.14 120.47
CA TRP A 840 71.01 4.60 120.54
C TRP A 840 70.61 5.07 121.96
N CYS A 841 69.66 4.38 122.61
CA CYS A 841 69.27 4.63 124.00
C CYS A 841 70.42 4.35 124.99
N LYS A 842 71.21 3.28 124.80
CA LYS A 842 72.40 2.98 125.62
C LYS A 842 73.51 4.02 125.43
N ARG A 843 73.64 4.65 124.26
CA ARG A 843 74.59 5.74 124.00
C ARG A 843 74.16 7.07 124.65
N LYS A 844 72.85 7.35 124.76
CA LYS A 844 72.33 8.53 125.47
C LYS A 844 72.41 8.45 127.00
N ILE A 845 72.34 7.25 127.59
CA ILE A 845 72.46 7.05 129.05
C ILE A 845 73.93 7.13 129.53
N LYS A 846 74.91 6.94 128.65
CA LYS A 846 76.35 7.10 128.97
C LYS A 846 76.88 8.54 128.87
N MET A 847 76.05 9.52 128.48
CA MET A 847 76.41 10.95 128.42
C MET A 847 75.66 11.83 129.45
N ARG A 848 75.11 11.22 130.51
CA ARG A 848 74.56 11.92 131.69
C ARG A 848 75.06 11.34 133.03
N LYS A 849 76.31 10.87 133.04
CA LYS A 849 77.14 10.73 134.23
C LYS A 849 78.51 11.34 133.92
#